data_AF-A0A8G1RCB1-F1
#
_entry.id   AF-A0A8G1RCB1-F1
#
_cell.length_a   1.000
_cell.length_b   1.000
_cell.length_c   1.000
_cell.angle_alpha   90.00
_cell.angle_beta   90.00
_cell.angle_gamma   90.00
#
_symmetry.space_group_name_H-M   'P 1'
#
loop_
_entity.id
_entity.type
_entity.pdbx_description
1 polymer ?
#
loop_
_entity_poly.entity_id
_entity_poly.type
_entity_poly.pdbx_seq_one_letter_code
_entity_poly.pdbx_strand_id
1 'polypeptide(L)'
;MFIVDALHQFQGKDLVASEHSSYWKWMTDVAERARPILDILGVTAHGMAALTQELKQCVEGRLLCRFGEKLPDVLSGIAQAKDILLDFMAENQAEWYSVSERLESVLTRLFELDGHKCPRAMILEIGTGNGANTRRFIKTLTKDNTRLFSRYEVTAPSAGLVKNADTVLKDEADIECKVLDLNAEPDAQGYARRSYDLLILSASALLTVKEMVQTLSSLHALLAPGGRCILWGPSLGDGALQTIFRLFPGWQGSFHASGLWKELCVQAGFESVSSHLQPDLIADGYQGEVVVATAKTDVTSATQAEVLLISKTNPPEDWQQALQHGLAAEFVFGVSVVSSLEEVVADGKTCIILDELFQPILVDPSAEQFDALRRVLRSCWATVWVSCGAQCNAEEPLNSLHQGLLRTLRCENPLHRYVSVDLDPNAPVWSLSTATDIAHIVHNTLAASSAPLPETEYAVRDSVIHISRVYEDQQEAQLVGTTRPQAPEMRPWSTPGQNIRLEVATPGLLNSLVFTEDPTTDEALADDCVEIEPCAFGLNFRDIMVALGQLDETRMGFECSGVITHAGPVARAAGFTAGQRVYAFILGYFATRVRIPFTNVAQMPAEMDFLTAASIPLAFITAYHALVDLARLQRDERVLIHSGTGGVGQAAIMVARWIGAEIFVTVGSEHKRDFLVEE
;
A
#
# COMPACT_ATOMS: atom_id res chain seq x y z
N MET A 1 -22.23 -17.98 -43.45
CA MET A 1 -21.73 -18.50 -44.73
C MET A 1 -21.23 -19.93 -44.58
N PHE A 2 -20.22 -20.20 -43.74
CA PHE A 2 -19.79 -21.58 -43.43
C PHE A 2 -20.94 -22.55 -43.12
N ILE A 3 -21.94 -22.10 -42.34
CA ILE A 3 -23.16 -22.88 -42.08
C ILE A 3 -23.92 -23.24 -43.36
N VAL A 4 -24.12 -22.29 -44.27
CA VAL A 4 -24.85 -22.50 -45.53
C VAL A 4 -24.09 -23.44 -46.45
N ASP A 5 -22.77 -23.27 -46.57
CA ASP A 5 -21.92 -24.15 -47.38
C ASP A 5 -21.90 -25.58 -46.83
N ALA A 6 -21.80 -25.74 -45.51
CA ALA A 6 -21.89 -27.03 -44.86
C ALA A 6 -23.27 -27.69 -45.09
N LEU A 7 -24.38 -26.95 -44.96
CA LEU A 7 -25.73 -27.47 -45.26
C LEU A 7 -25.86 -27.90 -46.73
N HIS A 8 -25.26 -27.17 -47.67
CA HIS A 8 -25.31 -27.49 -49.11
C HIS A 8 -24.54 -28.78 -49.47
N GLN A 9 -23.49 -29.12 -48.73
CA GLN A 9 -22.72 -30.35 -48.96
C GLN A 9 -23.45 -31.63 -48.53
N PHE A 10 -24.49 -31.50 -47.71
CA PHE A 10 -25.31 -32.61 -47.22
C PHE A 10 -26.66 -32.63 -47.95
N GLN A 11 -26.95 -33.70 -48.71
CA GLN A 11 -28.23 -33.89 -49.41
C GLN A 11 -29.37 -34.31 -48.45
N GLY A 12 -29.45 -33.71 -47.26
CA GLY A 12 -30.40 -34.07 -46.20
C GLY A 12 -29.72 -34.51 -44.89
N LYS A 13 -30.52 -34.69 -43.83
CA LYS A 13 -30.07 -34.98 -42.46
C LYS A 13 -29.41 -36.36 -42.30
N ASP A 14 -29.57 -37.27 -43.27
CA ASP A 14 -29.25 -38.69 -43.13
C ASP A 14 -27.75 -39.02 -42.99
N LEU A 15 -26.86 -38.07 -43.29
CA LEU A 15 -25.40 -38.19 -43.18
C LEU A 15 -24.81 -37.51 -41.93
N VAL A 16 -25.66 -36.88 -41.11
CA VAL A 16 -25.23 -36.18 -39.89
C VAL A 16 -25.16 -37.18 -38.73
N ALA A 17 -24.04 -37.20 -38.00
CA ALA A 17 -23.89 -38.00 -36.80
C ALA A 17 -25.02 -37.69 -35.80
N SER A 18 -25.56 -38.73 -35.14
CA SER A 18 -26.75 -38.60 -34.29
C SER A 18 -26.60 -37.55 -33.19
N GLU A 19 -25.39 -37.41 -32.66
CA GLU A 19 -25.00 -36.44 -31.62
C GLU A 19 -25.10 -34.97 -32.06
N HIS A 20 -25.07 -34.69 -33.37
CA HIS A 20 -25.15 -33.34 -33.93
C HIS A 20 -26.56 -32.98 -34.45
N SER A 21 -27.57 -33.81 -34.18
CA SER A 21 -28.95 -33.57 -34.65
C SER A 21 -29.56 -32.25 -34.18
N SER A 22 -29.27 -31.82 -32.95
CA SER A 22 -29.74 -30.54 -32.38
C SER A 22 -29.02 -29.35 -33.01
N TYR A 23 -27.70 -29.47 -33.20
CA TYR A 23 -26.86 -28.47 -33.86
C TYR A 23 -27.28 -28.26 -35.33
N TRP A 24 -27.57 -29.35 -36.04
CA TRP A 24 -28.10 -29.29 -37.41
C TRP A 24 -29.40 -28.48 -37.53
N LYS A 25 -30.33 -28.67 -36.58
CA LYS A 25 -31.58 -27.89 -36.53
C LYS A 25 -31.29 -26.40 -36.35
N TRP A 26 -30.41 -26.05 -35.40
CA TRP A 26 -30.00 -24.68 -35.19
C TRP A 26 -29.31 -24.06 -36.42
N MET A 27 -28.43 -24.80 -37.09
CA MET A 27 -27.80 -24.37 -38.35
C MET A 27 -28.83 -24.04 -39.42
N THR A 28 -29.87 -24.87 -39.54
CA THR A 28 -30.96 -24.68 -40.50
C THR A 28 -31.72 -23.39 -40.20
N ASP A 29 -32.10 -23.19 -38.93
CA ASP A 29 -32.79 -21.98 -38.47
C ASP A 29 -31.94 -20.72 -38.71
N VAL A 30 -30.62 -20.79 -38.46
CA VAL A 30 -29.68 -19.69 -38.71
C VAL A 30 -29.57 -19.40 -40.21
N ALA A 31 -29.46 -20.43 -41.05
CA ALA A 31 -29.36 -20.29 -42.51
C ALA A 31 -30.64 -19.69 -43.11
N GLU A 32 -31.82 -20.10 -42.63
CA GLU A 32 -33.11 -19.54 -43.06
C GLU A 32 -33.23 -18.06 -42.68
N ARG A 33 -32.88 -17.70 -41.44
CA ARG A 33 -32.87 -16.28 -40.99
C ARG A 33 -31.87 -15.42 -41.75
N ALA A 34 -30.72 -15.98 -42.11
CA ALA A 34 -29.67 -15.26 -42.82
C ALA A 34 -29.93 -15.14 -44.33
N ARG A 35 -30.82 -15.97 -44.91
CA ARG A 35 -31.10 -16.03 -46.35
C ARG A 35 -31.40 -14.66 -46.98
N PRO A 36 -32.32 -13.84 -46.44
CA PRO A 36 -32.65 -12.54 -47.04
C PRO A 36 -31.46 -11.58 -47.03
N ILE A 37 -30.62 -11.65 -46.00
CA ILE A 37 -29.44 -10.80 -45.83
C ILE A 37 -28.36 -11.22 -46.85
N LEU A 38 -28.13 -12.52 -47.01
CA LEU A 38 -27.15 -13.04 -47.97
C LEU A 38 -27.57 -12.75 -49.42
N ASP A 39 -28.86 -12.84 -49.72
CA ASP A 39 -29.42 -12.51 -51.03
C ASP A 39 -29.27 -11.00 -51.35
N ILE A 40 -29.44 -10.12 -50.36
CA ILE A 40 -29.24 -8.66 -50.48
C ILE A 40 -27.76 -8.30 -50.65
N LEU A 41 -26.88 -8.95 -49.89
CA LEU A 41 -25.44 -8.66 -49.92
C LEU A 41 -24.74 -9.21 -51.17
N GLY A 42 -25.42 -10.05 -51.97
CA GLY A 42 -24.89 -10.56 -53.24
C GLY A 42 -23.57 -11.32 -53.08
N VAL A 43 -23.37 -12.01 -51.94
CA VAL A 43 -22.06 -12.58 -51.61
C VAL A 43 -21.74 -13.75 -52.54
N THR A 44 -20.78 -13.52 -53.43
CA THR A 44 -20.23 -14.54 -54.34
C THR A 44 -19.12 -15.35 -53.65
N ALA A 45 -18.71 -16.48 -54.24
CA ALA A 45 -17.53 -17.22 -53.78
C ALA A 45 -16.26 -16.34 -53.69
N HIS A 46 -16.17 -15.27 -54.49
CA HIS A 46 -15.09 -14.28 -54.42
C HIS A 46 -15.23 -13.34 -53.20
N GLY A 47 -16.46 -12.93 -52.86
CA GLY A 47 -16.75 -12.15 -51.64
C GLY A 47 -16.46 -12.94 -50.35
N MET A 48 -16.65 -14.26 -50.38
CA MET A 48 -16.28 -15.14 -49.26
C MET A 48 -14.79 -15.16 -48.98
N ALA A 49 -13.95 -15.23 -50.03
CA ALA A 49 -12.50 -15.27 -49.86
C ALA A 49 -11.98 -13.97 -49.23
N ALA A 50 -12.54 -12.82 -49.63
CA ALA A 50 -12.22 -11.52 -49.06
C ALA A 50 -12.62 -11.42 -47.57
N LEU A 51 -13.86 -11.78 -47.23
CA LEU A 51 -14.34 -11.78 -45.84
C LEU A 51 -13.55 -12.76 -44.96
N THR A 52 -13.17 -13.92 -45.48
CA THR A 52 -12.34 -14.91 -44.76
C THR A 52 -10.94 -14.37 -44.51
N GLN A 53 -10.36 -13.62 -45.46
CA GLN A 53 -9.05 -12.99 -45.30
C GLN A 53 -9.07 -11.86 -44.26
N GLU A 54 -10.18 -11.13 -44.17
CA GLU A 54 -10.42 -10.11 -43.16
C GLU A 54 -10.65 -10.72 -41.76
N LEU A 55 -11.45 -11.79 -41.65
CA LEU A 55 -11.62 -12.52 -40.39
C LEU A 55 -10.32 -13.12 -39.87
N LYS A 56 -9.42 -13.58 -40.76
CA LYS A 56 -8.13 -14.15 -40.36
C LYS A 56 -7.16 -13.13 -39.71
N GLN A 57 -7.51 -11.85 -39.65
CA GLN A 57 -6.72 -10.81 -38.97
C GLN A 57 -6.72 -10.94 -37.43
N CYS A 58 -7.74 -11.55 -36.82
CA CYS A 58 -7.79 -11.83 -35.37
C CYS A 58 -7.76 -13.34 -35.08
N VAL A 59 -7.35 -13.72 -33.87
CA VAL A 59 -7.19 -15.14 -33.49
C VAL A 59 -8.52 -15.88 -33.50
N GLU A 60 -9.61 -15.22 -33.13
CA GLU A 60 -10.93 -15.84 -33.06
C GLU A 60 -11.59 -15.94 -34.43
N GLY A 61 -11.33 -14.98 -35.32
CA GLY A 61 -11.71 -15.11 -36.72
C GLY A 61 -10.93 -16.22 -37.43
N ARG A 62 -9.64 -16.44 -37.11
CA ARG A 62 -8.89 -17.63 -37.57
C ARG A 62 -9.50 -18.94 -37.04
N LEU A 63 -9.92 -18.97 -35.78
CA LEU A 63 -10.62 -20.11 -35.19
C LEU A 63 -11.94 -20.40 -35.92
N LEU A 64 -12.75 -19.37 -36.14
CA LEU A 64 -14.01 -19.46 -36.88
C LEU A 64 -13.80 -20.01 -38.29
N CYS A 65 -12.77 -19.53 -39.00
CA CYS A 65 -12.44 -20.03 -40.34
C CYS A 65 -12.04 -21.51 -40.30
N ARG A 66 -11.18 -21.91 -39.35
CA ARG A 66 -10.75 -23.31 -39.21
C ARG A 66 -11.92 -24.25 -38.91
N PHE A 67 -12.81 -23.85 -38.01
CA PHE A 67 -14.02 -24.62 -37.69
C PHE A 67 -15.01 -24.62 -38.85
N GLY A 68 -15.21 -23.48 -39.50
CA GLY A 68 -16.11 -23.34 -40.63
C GLY A 68 -15.71 -24.19 -41.83
N GLU A 69 -14.42 -24.24 -42.15
CA GLU A 69 -13.85 -25.05 -43.23
C GLU A 69 -13.97 -26.56 -42.93
N LYS A 70 -13.85 -26.98 -41.67
CA LYS A 70 -13.97 -28.38 -41.22
C LYS A 70 -15.36 -28.79 -40.75
N LEU A 71 -16.34 -27.89 -40.79
CA LEU A 71 -17.68 -28.14 -40.26
C LEU A 71 -18.35 -29.40 -40.87
N PRO A 72 -18.23 -29.68 -42.19
CA PRO A 72 -18.74 -30.92 -42.78
C PRO A 72 -18.13 -32.20 -42.18
N ASP A 73 -16.81 -32.20 -41.94
CA ASP A 73 -16.10 -33.34 -41.36
C ASP A 73 -16.52 -33.57 -39.91
N VAL A 74 -16.81 -32.49 -39.16
CA VAL A 74 -17.35 -32.58 -37.80
C VAL A 74 -18.77 -33.14 -37.81
N LEU A 75 -19.65 -32.62 -38.66
CA LEU A 75 -21.05 -33.07 -38.73
C LEU A 75 -21.19 -34.54 -39.16
N SER A 76 -20.27 -35.03 -39.98
CA SER A 76 -20.21 -36.44 -40.41
C SER A 76 -19.49 -37.36 -39.43
N GLY A 77 -18.91 -36.83 -38.35
CA GLY A 77 -18.15 -37.58 -37.35
C GLY A 77 -16.73 -38.00 -37.78
N ILE A 78 -16.26 -37.51 -38.94
CA ILE A 78 -14.90 -37.78 -39.45
C ILE A 78 -13.85 -37.06 -38.59
N ALA A 79 -14.17 -35.84 -38.12
CA ALA A 79 -13.32 -35.04 -37.26
C ALA A 79 -14.04 -34.72 -35.95
N GLN A 80 -13.28 -34.62 -34.85
CA GLN A 80 -13.81 -34.22 -33.56
C GLN A 80 -13.60 -32.72 -33.36
N ALA A 81 -14.67 -32.00 -33.02
CA ALA A 81 -14.61 -30.56 -32.74
C ALA A 81 -13.58 -30.24 -31.65
N LYS A 82 -13.46 -31.10 -30.63
CA LYS A 82 -12.56 -30.89 -29.49
C LYS A 82 -11.09 -30.89 -29.92
N ASP A 83 -10.72 -31.81 -30.80
CA ASP A 83 -9.34 -31.93 -31.28
C ASP A 83 -8.96 -30.71 -32.12
N ILE A 84 -9.88 -30.21 -32.97
CA ILE A 84 -9.67 -28.99 -33.75
C ILE A 84 -9.41 -27.77 -32.86
N LEU A 85 -10.16 -27.63 -31.75
CA LEU A 85 -9.96 -26.55 -30.79
C LEU A 85 -8.62 -26.69 -30.06
N LEU A 86 -8.30 -27.89 -29.56
CA LEU A 86 -7.06 -28.13 -28.82
C LEU A 86 -5.82 -27.90 -29.70
N ASP A 87 -5.84 -28.38 -30.95
CA ASP A 87 -4.77 -28.15 -31.92
C ASP A 87 -4.62 -26.65 -32.22
N PHE A 88 -5.74 -25.95 -32.41
CA PHE A 88 -5.73 -24.50 -32.63
C PHE A 88 -5.15 -23.73 -31.44
N MET A 89 -5.56 -24.06 -30.22
CA MET A 89 -5.07 -23.44 -29.00
C MET A 89 -3.56 -23.68 -28.81
N ALA A 90 -3.08 -24.89 -29.13
CA ALA A 90 -1.66 -25.22 -29.07
C ALA A 90 -0.83 -24.41 -30.08
N GLU A 91 -1.34 -24.24 -31.31
CA GLU A 91 -0.66 -23.47 -32.37
C GLU A 91 -0.68 -21.96 -32.12
N ASN A 92 -1.68 -21.43 -31.39
CA ASN A 92 -1.91 -20.00 -31.20
C ASN A 92 -1.81 -19.57 -29.72
N GLN A 93 -1.05 -20.29 -28.89
CA GLN A 93 -1.02 -20.12 -27.43
C GLN A 93 -0.77 -18.67 -26.97
N ALA A 94 0.12 -17.93 -27.64
CA ALA A 94 0.44 -16.55 -27.25
C ALA A 94 -0.75 -15.59 -27.41
N GLU A 95 -1.46 -15.67 -28.54
CA GLU A 95 -2.58 -14.79 -28.87
C GLU A 95 -3.88 -15.26 -28.22
N TRP A 96 -4.13 -16.57 -28.17
CA TRP A 96 -5.37 -17.15 -27.64
C TRP A 96 -5.61 -16.82 -26.17
N TYR A 97 -4.54 -16.83 -25.38
CA TYR A 97 -4.63 -16.49 -23.97
C TYR A 97 -4.44 -14.99 -23.72
N SER A 98 -4.19 -14.15 -24.73
CA SER A 98 -3.98 -12.72 -24.51
C SER A 98 -5.28 -12.00 -24.11
N VAL A 99 -5.19 -11.10 -23.13
CA VAL A 99 -6.28 -10.19 -22.77
C VAL A 99 -6.24 -9.00 -23.73
N SER A 100 -7.39 -8.58 -24.28
CA SER A 100 -7.47 -7.35 -25.07
C SER A 100 -7.23 -6.11 -24.20
N GLU A 101 -6.67 -5.04 -24.78
CA GLU A 101 -6.33 -3.81 -24.01
C GLU A 101 -7.53 -3.22 -23.25
N ARG A 102 -8.75 -3.35 -23.81
CA ARG A 102 -9.97 -2.84 -23.18
C ARG A 102 -10.42 -3.70 -21.99
N LEU A 103 -10.45 -5.03 -22.16
CA LEU A 103 -10.73 -5.96 -21.06
C LEU A 103 -9.68 -5.83 -19.96
N GLU A 104 -8.42 -5.60 -20.32
CA GLU A 104 -7.32 -5.38 -19.40
C GLU A 104 -7.59 -4.19 -18.45
N SER A 105 -8.13 -3.07 -18.96
CA SER A 105 -8.47 -1.92 -18.13
C SER A 105 -9.53 -2.24 -17.06
N VAL A 106 -10.56 -3.01 -17.42
CA VAL A 106 -11.64 -3.42 -16.51
C VAL A 106 -11.11 -4.41 -15.47
N LEU A 107 -10.37 -5.42 -15.91
CA LEU A 107 -9.76 -6.41 -15.02
C LEU A 107 -8.78 -5.77 -14.06
N THR A 108 -7.96 -4.83 -14.55
CA THR A 108 -7.02 -4.08 -13.72
C THR A 108 -7.77 -3.36 -12.60
N ARG A 109 -8.82 -2.61 -12.95
CA ARG A 109 -9.60 -1.89 -11.95
C ARG A 109 -10.29 -2.82 -10.94
N LEU A 110 -10.82 -3.95 -11.40
CA LEU A 110 -11.44 -4.94 -10.51
C LEU A 110 -10.41 -5.54 -9.55
N PHE A 111 -9.24 -5.93 -10.03
CA PHE A 111 -8.18 -6.50 -9.19
C PHE A 111 -7.61 -5.48 -8.20
N GLU A 112 -7.47 -4.20 -8.56
CA GLU A 112 -7.13 -3.14 -7.62
C GLU A 112 -8.16 -3.03 -6.48
N LEU A 113 -9.45 -3.01 -6.83
CA LEU A 113 -10.53 -2.94 -5.84
C LEU A 113 -10.60 -4.21 -4.98
N ASP A 114 -10.34 -5.37 -5.58
CA ASP A 114 -10.26 -6.66 -4.89
C ASP A 114 -9.11 -6.71 -3.90
N GLY A 115 -7.90 -6.37 -4.34
CA GLY A 115 -6.72 -6.31 -3.49
C GLY A 115 -6.86 -5.25 -2.39
N HIS A 116 -7.49 -4.12 -2.68
CA HIS A 116 -7.80 -3.11 -1.65
C HIS A 116 -8.77 -3.66 -0.60
N LYS A 117 -9.85 -4.33 -1.02
CA LYS A 117 -10.85 -4.91 -0.11
C LYS A 117 -10.28 -6.08 0.69
N CYS A 118 -9.58 -7.01 0.04
CA CYS A 118 -9.04 -8.23 0.64
C CYS A 118 -7.51 -8.30 0.43
N PRO A 119 -6.71 -7.48 1.13
CA PRO A 119 -5.26 -7.37 0.89
C PRO A 119 -4.46 -8.62 1.28
N ARG A 120 -5.10 -9.62 1.86
CA ARG A 120 -4.51 -10.91 2.21
C ARG A 120 -5.23 -12.08 1.52
N ALA A 121 -5.92 -11.81 0.43
CA ALA A 121 -6.69 -12.81 -0.30
C ALA A 121 -5.85 -14.06 -0.61
N MET A 122 -6.47 -15.24 -0.48
CA MET A 122 -6.01 -16.46 -1.13
C MET A 122 -6.60 -16.50 -2.54
N ILE A 123 -5.72 -16.47 -3.55
CA ILE A 123 -6.11 -16.34 -4.96
C ILE A 123 -5.89 -17.66 -5.69
N LEU A 124 -6.89 -18.06 -6.48
CA LEU A 124 -6.81 -19.19 -7.41
C LEU A 124 -7.03 -18.70 -8.86
N GLU A 125 -5.98 -18.78 -9.68
CA GLU A 125 -6.04 -18.45 -11.10
C GLU A 125 -6.20 -19.72 -11.96
N ILE A 126 -7.19 -19.72 -12.84
CA ILE A 126 -7.55 -20.85 -13.69
C ILE A 126 -7.57 -20.41 -15.15
N GLY A 127 -6.73 -21.04 -15.97
CA GLY A 127 -6.89 -21.00 -17.43
C GLY A 127 -6.14 -19.92 -18.19
N THR A 128 -5.17 -19.23 -17.60
CA THR A 128 -4.48 -18.10 -18.24
C THR A 128 -3.24 -18.48 -19.05
N GLY A 129 -2.86 -19.76 -19.03
CA GLY A 129 -2.17 -20.48 -20.12
C GLY A 129 -0.70 -20.15 -20.40
N ASN A 130 -0.29 -18.87 -20.42
CA ASN A 130 1.04 -18.44 -20.87
C ASN A 130 1.84 -17.64 -19.82
N GLY A 131 1.31 -17.45 -18.60
CA GLY A 131 1.95 -16.73 -17.49
C GLY A 131 2.14 -15.22 -17.71
N ALA A 132 1.97 -14.71 -18.93
CA ALA A 132 2.11 -13.29 -19.22
C ALA A 132 1.01 -12.46 -18.57
N ASN A 133 -0.24 -12.93 -18.62
CA ASN A 133 -1.35 -12.30 -17.90
C ASN A 133 -1.18 -12.43 -16.39
N THR A 134 -0.75 -13.59 -15.91
CA THR A 134 -0.48 -13.81 -14.49
C THR A 134 0.47 -12.74 -13.94
N ARG A 135 1.59 -12.47 -14.62
CA ARG A 135 2.51 -11.38 -14.23
C ARG A 135 1.83 -10.01 -14.18
N ARG A 136 0.93 -9.72 -15.12
CA ARG A 136 0.16 -8.45 -15.13
C ARG A 136 -0.80 -8.39 -13.96
N PHE A 137 -1.56 -9.45 -13.69
CA PHE A 137 -2.51 -9.52 -12.58
C PHE A 137 -1.79 -9.41 -11.24
N ILE A 138 -0.66 -10.11 -11.09
CA ILE A 138 0.23 -10.00 -9.94
C ILE A 138 0.70 -8.56 -9.76
N LYS A 139 1.15 -7.88 -10.83
CA LYS A 139 1.56 -6.48 -10.78
C LYS A 139 0.43 -5.57 -10.31
N THR A 140 -0.80 -5.77 -10.81
CA THR A 140 -1.98 -5.01 -10.37
C THR A 140 -2.32 -5.28 -8.90
N LEU A 141 -2.16 -6.52 -8.46
CA LEU A 141 -2.33 -6.95 -7.07
C LEU A 141 -1.06 -6.70 -6.23
N THR A 142 -0.22 -5.75 -6.64
CA THR A 142 0.95 -5.32 -5.90
C THR A 142 0.93 -3.80 -5.84
N LYS A 143 0.99 -3.25 -4.63
CA LYS A 143 1.04 -1.82 -4.41
C LYS A 143 2.26 -1.48 -3.57
N ASP A 144 3.11 -0.57 -4.03
CA ASP A 144 4.32 -0.13 -3.33
C ASP A 144 5.23 -1.29 -2.91
N ASN A 145 5.46 -2.25 -3.83
CA ASN A 145 6.17 -3.52 -3.60
C ASN A 145 5.53 -4.46 -2.57
N THR A 146 4.35 -4.13 -2.04
CA THR A 146 3.57 -4.98 -1.13
C THR A 146 2.54 -5.77 -1.93
N ARG A 147 2.58 -7.10 -1.84
CA ARG A 147 1.57 -7.97 -2.45
C ARG A 147 0.25 -7.83 -1.69
N LEU A 148 -0.84 -7.62 -2.42
CA LEU A 148 -2.21 -7.54 -1.89
C LEU A 148 -2.88 -8.92 -1.86
N PHE A 149 -2.10 -9.95 -1.57
CA PHE A 149 -2.54 -11.34 -1.42
C PHE A 149 -1.58 -12.07 -0.48
N SER A 150 -2.07 -13.12 0.18
CA SER A 150 -1.24 -13.96 1.05
C SER A 150 -0.76 -15.24 0.37
N ARG A 151 -1.49 -15.70 -0.67
CA ARG A 151 -1.13 -16.85 -1.49
C ARG A 151 -1.74 -16.68 -2.88
N TYR A 152 -0.99 -17.07 -3.91
CA TYR A 152 -1.45 -17.05 -5.29
C TYR A 152 -1.14 -18.38 -5.95
N GLU A 153 -2.19 -19.15 -6.26
CA GLU A 153 -2.07 -20.44 -6.95
C GLU A 153 -2.49 -20.29 -8.42
N VAL A 154 -1.63 -20.72 -9.33
CA VAL A 154 -1.90 -20.74 -10.78
C VAL A 154 -2.14 -22.19 -11.19
N THR A 155 -3.19 -22.43 -11.97
CA THR A 155 -3.56 -23.81 -12.32
C THR A 155 -3.51 -24.09 -13.82
N ALA A 156 -3.15 -25.34 -14.15
CA ALA A 156 -3.17 -25.87 -15.51
C ALA A 156 -3.71 -27.31 -15.53
N PRO A 157 -4.29 -27.79 -16.64
CA PRO A 157 -4.97 -29.09 -16.69
C PRO A 157 -4.01 -30.30 -16.72
N SER A 158 -2.70 -30.08 -16.86
CA SER A 158 -1.72 -31.17 -16.86
C SER A 158 -0.37 -30.75 -16.29
N ALA A 159 0.38 -31.71 -15.75
CA ALA A 159 1.73 -31.47 -15.22
C ALA A 159 2.71 -30.91 -16.26
N GLY A 160 2.52 -31.22 -17.55
CA GLY A 160 3.33 -30.66 -18.63
C GLY A 160 3.13 -29.15 -18.78
N LEU A 161 1.88 -28.69 -18.71
CA LEU A 161 1.55 -27.27 -18.78
C LEU A 161 1.92 -26.50 -17.51
N VAL A 162 1.85 -27.15 -16.34
CA VAL A 162 2.37 -26.58 -15.08
C VAL A 162 3.86 -26.25 -15.20
N LYS A 163 4.69 -27.15 -15.74
CA LYS A 163 6.12 -26.88 -15.95
C LYS A 163 6.38 -25.68 -16.86
N ASN A 164 5.52 -25.46 -17.86
CA ASN A 164 5.64 -24.29 -18.72
C ASN A 164 5.31 -23.01 -17.95
N ALA A 165 4.25 -23.02 -17.14
CA ALA A 165 3.89 -21.90 -16.26
C ALA A 165 5.00 -21.60 -15.24
N ASP A 166 5.56 -22.63 -14.58
CA ASP A 166 6.70 -22.50 -13.66
C ASP A 166 7.90 -21.84 -14.33
N THR A 167 8.19 -22.21 -15.57
CA THR A 167 9.33 -21.63 -16.31
C THR A 167 9.13 -20.14 -16.57
N VAL A 168 7.89 -19.73 -16.87
CA VAL A 168 7.53 -18.32 -17.08
C VAL A 168 7.47 -17.56 -15.76
N LEU A 169 7.05 -18.19 -14.67
CA LEU A 169 6.84 -17.52 -13.37
C LEU A 169 7.99 -17.72 -12.38
N LYS A 170 9.11 -18.31 -12.81
CA LYS A 170 10.28 -18.60 -11.96
C LYS A 170 10.83 -17.42 -11.15
N ASP A 171 10.65 -16.19 -11.65
CA ASP A 171 11.16 -14.96 -11.03
C ASP A 171 10.13 -14.34 -10.06
N GLU A 172 8.89 -14.84 -10.04
CA GLU A 172 7.84 -14.39 -9.14
C GLU A 172 7.85 -15.26 -7.87
N ALA A 173 8.35 -14.67 -6.77
CA ALA A 173 8.27 -15.31 -5.45
C ALA A 173 6.80 -15.46 -5.00
N ASP A 174 6.54 -16.49 -4.19
CA ASP A 174 5.24 -16.76 -3.55
C ASP A 174 4.07 -17.11 -4.50
N ILE A 175 4.40 -17.55 -5.72
CA ILE A 175 3.45 -18.10 -6.69
C ILE A 175 3.62 -19.62 -6.78
N GLU A 176 2.52 -20.36 -6.69
CA GLU A 176 2.53 -21.83 -6.78
C GLU A 176 1.76 -22.31 -8.00
N CYS A 177 2.43 -23.01 -8.93
CA CYS A 177 1.73 -23.63 -10.07
C CYS A 177 1.34 -25.07 -9.77
N LYS A 178 0.06 -25.41 -9.98
CA LYS A 178 -0.52 -26.72 -9.64
C LYS A 178 -1.42 -27.28 -10.74
N VAL A 179 -1.63 -28.59 -10.72
CA VAL A 179 -2.53 -29.25 -11.66
C VAL A 179 -3.96 -29.14 -11.16
N LEU A 180 -4.87 -28.66 -12.02
CA LEU A 180 -6.33 -28.71 -11.82
C LEU A 180 -7.00 -29.17 -13.11
N ASP A 181 -7.49 -30.41 -13.13
CA ASP A 181 -8.41 -30.89 -14.15
C ASP A 181 -9.84 -30.50 -13.75
N LEU A 182 -10.45 -29.60 -14.53
CA LEU A 182 -11.82 -29.13 -14.33
C LEU A 182 -12.88 -30.22 -14.56
N ASN A 183 -12.51 -31.37 -15.16
CA ASN A 183 -13.41 -32.51 -15.33
C ASN A 183 -13.36 -33.51 -14.16
N ALA A 184 -12.58 -33.20 -13.12
CA ALA A 184 -12.47 -33.98 -11.89
C ALA A 184 -12.75 -33.10 -10.67
N GLU A 185 -13.14 -33.72 -9.56
CA GLU A 185 -13.45 -33.01 -8.31
C GLU A 185 -12.19 -32.30 -7.76
N PRO A 186 -12.25 -30.98 -7.47
CA PRO A 186 -11.10 -30.24 -6.95
C PRO A 186 -10.57 -30.77 -5.61
N ASP A 187 -11.45 -31.24 -4.71
CA ASP A 187 -11.04 -31.74 -3.40
C ASP A 187 -10.11 -32.95 -3.49
N ALA A 188 -10.39 -33.85 -4.44
CA ALA A 188 -9.58 -35.04 -4.70
C ALA A 188 -8.21 -34.68 -5.28
N GLN A 189 -8.07 -33.47 -5.83
CA GLN A 189 -6.83 -32.92 -6.38
C GLN A 189 -6.07 -32.05 -5.36
N GLY A 190 -6.56 -31.95 -4.12
CA GLY A 190 -5.89 -31.22 -3.03
C GLY A 190 -6.27 -29.75 -2.90
N TYR A 191 -7.40 -29.33 -3.50
CA TYR A 191 -7.95 -27.98 -3.34
C TYR A 191 -8.98 -27.99 -2.22
N ALA A 192 -8.77 -27.19 -1.17
CA ALA A 192 -9.66 -27.18 -0.02
C ALA A 192 -10.93 -26.36 -0.31
N ARG A 193 -12.09 -26.89 0.06
CA ARG A 193 -13.35 -26.13 0.04
C ARG A 193 -13.27 -24.91 0.95
N ARG A 194 -13.99 -23.84 0.57
CA ARG A 194 -14.13 -22.60 1.35
C ARG A 194 -12.79 -21.98 1.79
N SER A 195 -11.79 -22.02 0.91
CA SER A 195 -10.42 -21.59 1.24
C SER A 195 -9.92 -20.41 0.42
N TYR A 196 -10.53 -20.10 -0.72
CA TYR A 196 -10.11 -19.00 -1.60
C TYR A 196 -11.03 -17.79 -1.46
N ASP A 197 -10.45 -16.59 -1.45
CA ASP A 197 -11.20 -15.33 -1.39
C ASP A 197 -11.49 -14.79 -2.80
N LEU A 198 -10.59 -15.08 -3.75
CA LEU A 198 -10.70 -14.64 -5.13
C LEU A 198 -10.34 -15.78 -6.09
N LEU A 199 -11.23 -16.04 -7.03
CA LEU A 199 -11.04 -16.96 -8.14
C LEU A 199 -10.99 -16.17 -9.44
N ILE A 200 -9.89 -16.27 -10.18
CA ILE A 200 -9.70 -15.63 -11.48
C ILE A 200 -9.87 -16.71 -12.55
N LEU A 201 -10.96 -16.64 -13.31
CA LEU A 201 -11.36 -17.70 -14.23
C LEU A 201 -11.35 -17.21 -15.68
N SER A 202 -10.48 -17.79 -16.50
CA SER A 202 -10.60 -17.62 -17.93
C SER A 202 -11.79 -18.44 -18.47
N ALA A 203 -12.70 -17.78 -19.18
CA ALA A 203 -13.77 -18.41 -19.93
C ALA A 203 -13.24 -19.50 -20.89
N SER A 204 -12.04 -19.30 -21.44
CA SER A 204 -11.39 -20.24 -22.35
C SER A 204 -11.10 -21.61 -21.72
N ALA A 205 -10.86 -21.67 -20.40
CA ALA A 205 -10.66 -22.95 -19.70
C ALA A 205 -11.95 -23.76 -19.57
N LEU A 206 -13.10 -23.08 -19.54
CA LEU A 206 -14.41 -23.72 -19.40
C LEU A 206 -14.90 -24.34 -20.72
N LEU A 207 -14.35 -23.95 -21.87
CA LEU A 207 -14.85 -24.39 -23.19
C LEU A 207 -14.74 -25.90 -23.42
N THR A 208 -13.85 -26.59 -22.72
CA THR A 208 -13.55 -28.02 -22.92
C THR A 208 -14.08 -28.94 -21.82
N VAL A 209 -14.82 -28.38 -20.84
CA VAL A 209 -15.38 -29.14 -19.72
C VAL A 209 -16.60 -29.95 -20.16
N LYS A 210 -16.80 -31.11 -19.53
CA LYS A 210 -17.93 -32.00 -19.84
C LYS A 210 -19.27 -31.46 -19.35
N GLU A 211 -19.29 -30.92 -18.12
CA GLU A 211 -20.50 -30.48 -17.43
C GLU A 211 -20.31 -29.08 -16.84
N MET A 212 -20.77 -28.06 -17.55
CA MET A 212 -20.50 -26.65 -17.24
C MET A 212 -20.99 -26.22 -15.84
N VAL A 213 -22.28 -26.44 -15.56
CA VAL A 213 -22.90 -26.01 -14.30
C VAL A 213 -22.27 -26.74 -13.12
N GLN A 214 -22.03 -28.05 -13.24
CA GLN A 214 -21.37 -28.83 -12.20
C GLN A 214 -19.93 -28.35 -11.95
N THR A 215 -19.19 -28.01 -13.01
CA THR A 215 -17.84 -27.46 -12.90
C THR A 215 -17.87 -26.14 -12.13
N LEU A 216 -18.75 -25.20 -12.54
CA LEU A 216 -18.91 -23.92 -11.86
C LEU A 216 -19.38 -24.08 -10.40
N SER A 217 -20.25 -25.04 -10.10
CA SER A 217 -20.65 -25.35 -8.71
C SER A 217 -19.50 -25.89 -7.87
N SER A 218 -18.61 -26.68 -8.47
CA SER A 218 -17.41 -27.20 -7.79
C SER A 218 -16.41 -26.07 -7.51
N LEU A 219 -16.22 -25.15 -8.46
CA LEU A 219 -15.41 -23.95 -8.27
C LEU A 219 -16.03 -22.98 -7.24
N HIS A 220 -17.35 -22.83 -7.24
CA HIS A 220 -18.07 -22.08 -6.20
C HIS A 220 -17.81 -22.65 -4.81
N ALA A 221 -17.75 -23.99 -4.66
CA ALA A 221 -17.48 -24.63 -3.37
C ALA A 221 -16.06 -24.38 -2.83
N LEU A 222 -15.11 -23.96 -3.67
CA LEU A 222 -13.75 -23.59 -3.26
C LEU A 222 -13.71 -22.20 -2.60
N LEU A 223 -14.65 -21.31 -2.93
CA LEU A 223 -14.68 -19.96 -2.40
C LEU A 223 -15.14 -19.93 -0.94
N ALA A 224 -14.45 -19.16 -0.11
CA ALA A 224 -14.89 -18.82 1.22
C ALA A 224 -16.22 -18.04 1.16
N PRO A 225 -17.04 -18.00 2.24
CA PRO A 225 -18.26 -17.20 2.27
C PRO A 225 -17.98 -15.73 1.90
N GLY A 226 -18.69 -15.20 0.90
CA GLY A 226 -18.46 -13.85 0.38
C GLY A 226 -17.24 -13.69 -0.56
N GLY A 227 -16.52 -14.78 -0.85
CA GLY A 227 -15.46 -14.81 -1.85
C GLY A 227 -15.99 -14.53 -3.26
N ARG A 228 -15.12 -14.08 -4.16
CA ARG A 228 -15.50 -13.63 -5.52
C ARG A 228 -14.89 -14.49 -6.60
N CYS A 229 -15.65 -14.72 -7.66
CA CYS A 229 -15.20 -15.25 -8.94
C CYS A 229 -15.23 -14.13 -9.98
N ILE A 230 -14.09 -13.82 -10.57
CA ILE A 230 -13.97 -12.94 -11.72
C ILE A 230 -13.74 -13.81 -12.95
N LEU A 231 -14.80 -14.03 -13.72
CA LEU A 231 -14.77 -14.75 -14.99
C LEU A 231 -14.55 -13.75 -16.12
N TRP A 232 -13.61 -14.04 -17.01
CA TRP A 232 -13.30 -13.15 -18.13
C TRP A 232 -12.95 -13.91 -19.41
N GLY A 233 -13.24 -13.30 -20.56
CA GLY A 233 -12.83 -13.80 -21.88
C GLY A 233 -13.98 -13.75 -22.89
N PRO A 234 -14.07 -14.73 -23.82
CA PRO A 234 -15.14 -14.78 -24.82
C PRO A 234 -16.54 -14.57 -24.25
N SER A 235 -17.31 -13.66 -24.83
CA SER A 235 -18.76 -13.62 -24.65
C SER A 235 -19.39 -14.81 -25.36
N LEU A 236 -20.17 -15.60 -24.62
CA LEU A 236 -20.98 -16.65 -25.22
C LEU A 236 -22.17 -16.08 -26.00
N GLY A 237 -22.48 -14.79 -25.86
CA GLY A 237 -23.51 -14.14 -26.67
C GLY A 237 -23.08 -13.93 -28.13
N ASP A 238 -21.79 -14.12 -28.44
CA ASP A 238 -21.26 -13.91 -29.78
C ASP A 238 -21.72 -14.99 -30.77
N GLY A 239 -22.25 -14.56 -31.92
CA GLY A 239 -22.80 -15.46 -32.93
C GLY A 239 -21.76 -16.35 -33.63
N ALA A 240 -20.53 -15.86 -33.80
CA ALA A 240 -19.45 -16.63 -34.39
C ALA A 240 -18.98 -17.73 -33.42
N LEU A 241 -18.80 -17.40 -32.14
CA LEU A 241 -18.44 -18.37 -31.11
C LEU A 241 -19.55 -19.39 -30.84
N GLN A 242 -20.81 -18.99 -30.89
CA GLN A 242 -21.95 -19.91 -30.82
C GLN A 242 -21.92 -20.97 -31.93
N THR A 243 -21.36 -20.63 -33.10
CA THR A 243 -21.17 -21.60 -34.20
C THR A 243 -20.16 -22.69 -33.81
N ILE A 244 -19.19 -22.37 -32.96
CA ILE A 244 -18.16 -23.32 -32.53
C ILE A 244 -18.63 -24.08 -31.28
N PHE A 245 -19.02 -23.37 -30.21
CA PHE A 245 -19.20 -24.00 -28.90
C PHE A 245 -20.41 -24.93 -28.81
N ARG A 246 -21.47 -24.69 -29.59
CA ARG A 246 -22.62 -25.60 -29.63
C ARG A 246 -22.30 -27.00 -30.18
N LEU A 247 -21.13 -27.19 -30.79
CA LEU A 247 -20.64 -28.51 -31.20
C LEU A 247 -20.13 -29.33 -30.00
N PHE A 248 -19.82 -28.70 -28.87
CA PHE A 248 -19.31 -29.39 -27.69
C PHE A 248 -20.44 -29.98 -26.83
N PRO A 249 -20.20 -31.15 -26.22
CA PRO A 249 -21.10 -31.69 -25.19
C PRO A 249 -21.36 -30.65 -24.08
N GLY A 250 -22.60 -30.59 -23.57
CA GLY A 250 -23.00 -29.61 -22.56
C GLY A 250 -23.43 -28.24 -23.09
N TRP A 251 -23.15 -27.92 -24.36
CA TRP A 251 -23.48 -26.63 -24.99
C TRP A 251 -24.69 -26.69 -25.95
N GLN A 252 -25.45 -27.79 -25.91
CA GLN A 252 -26.50 -28.10 -26.89
C GLN A 252 -27.88 -27.48 -26.55
N GLY A 253 -27.96 -26.66 -25.50
CA GLY A 253 -29.18 -26.00 -25.04
C GLY A 253 -29.62 -24.79 -25.89
N SER A 254 -30.85 -24.34 -25.64
CA SER A 254 -31.47 -23.17 -26.28
C SER A 254 -30.94 -21.85 -25.72
N PHE A 255 -29.66 -21.54 -25.96
CA PHE A 255 -29.09 -20.24 -25.58
C PHE A 255 -29.57 -19.16 -26.55
N HIS A 256 -30.51 -18.31 -26.10
CA HIS A 256 -31.14 -17.28 -26.93
C HIS A 256 -30.88 -15.85 -26.44
N ALA A 257 -30.06 -15.67 -25.39
CA ALA A 257 -29.88 -14.38 -24.72
C ALA A 257 -28.41 -14.00 -24.50
N SER A 258 -28.16 -12.70 -24.45
CA SER A 258 -26.91 -12.09 -23.96
C SER A 258 -26.78 -12.28 -22.43
N GLY A 259 -25.56 -12.44 -21.92
CA GLY A 259 -25.31 -12.67 -20.49
C GLY A 259 -25.40 -14.13 -20.03
N LEU A 260 -25.08 -15.09 -20.90
CA LEU A 260 -25.15 -16.52 -20.57
C LEU A 260 -24.20 -16.93 -19.42
N TRP A 261 -23.02 -16.30 -19.32
CA TRP A 261 -22.12 -16.54 -18.18
C TRP A 261 -22.78 -16.19 -16.85
N LYS A 262 -23.56 -15.10 -16.80
CA LYS A 262 -24.32 -14.71 -15.61
C LYS A 262 -25.35 -15.78 -15.23
N GLU A 263 -26.12 -16.29 -16.18
CA GLU A 263 -27.11 -17.34 -15.94
C GLU A 263 -26.47 -18.63 -15.42
N LEU A 264 -25.36 -19.05 -16.02
CA LEU A 264 -24.61 -20.23 -15.60
C LEU A 264 -24.06 -20.09 -14.18
N CYS A 265 -23.52 -18.92 -13.82
CA CYS A 265 -23.09 -18.64 -12.45
C CYS A 265 -24.26 -18.70 -11.46
N VAL A 266 -25.43 -18.13 -11.79
CA VAL A 266 -26.61 -18.22 -10.92
C VAL A 266 -27.05 -19.68 -10.73
N GLN A 267 -27.11 -20.46 -11.82
CA GLN A 267 -27.44 -21.89 -11.76
C GLN A 267 -26.42 -22.70 -10.93
N ALA A 268 -25.17 -22.28 -10.95
CA ALA A 268 -24.09 -22.91 -10.19
C ALA A 268 -24.11 -22.61 -8.69
N GLY A 269 -24.93 -21.64 -8.24
CA GLY A 269 -25.16 -21.32 -6.83
C GLY A 269 -24.57 -19.98 -6.35
N PHE A 270 -24.07 -19.13 -7.25
CA PHE A 270 -23.63 -17.79 -6.90
C PHE A 270 -24.82 -16.84 -6.63
N GLU A 271 -24.69 -15.94 -5.67
CA GLU A 271 -25.82 -15.18 -5.10
C GLU A 271 -25.93 -13.75 -5.68
N SER A 272 -24.80 -13.08 -5.88
CA SER A 272 -24.73 -11.78 -6.57
C SER A 272 -23.87 -11.89 -7.81
N VAL A 273 -24.49 -11.76 -8.98
CA VAL A 273 -23.81 -11.88 -10.27
C VAL A 273 -24.06 -10.64 -11.13
N SER A 274 -23.01 -9.87 -11.37
CA SER A 274 -23.00 -8.77 -12.32
C SER A 274 -22.17 -9.16 -13.55
N SER A 275 -22.61 -8.71 -14.73
CA SER A 275 -21.87 -8.89 -15.98
C SER A 275 -21.68 -7.54 -16.65
N HIS A 276 -20.49 -7.35 -17.19
CA HIS A 276 -20.16 -6.22 -18.04
C HIS A 276 -19.78 -6.76 -19.42
N LEU A 277 -20.63 -6.46 -20.41
CA LEU A 277 -20.36 -6.74 -21.81
C LEU A 277 -19.54 -5.59 -22.38
N GLN A 278 -18.38 -5.90 -22.97
CA GLN A 278 -17.58 -4.90 -23.63
C GLN A 278 -17.54 -5.17 -25.13
N PRO A 279 -18.10 -4.29 -25.97
CA PRO A 279 -17.93 -4.39 -27.40
C PRO A 279 -16.46 -4.10 -27.73
N ASP A 280 -15.72 -5.15 -28.11
CA ASP A 280 -14.35 -4.99 -28.58
C ASP A 280 -14.39 -4.58 -30.05
N LEU A 281 -14.47 -3.27 -30.28
CA LEU A 281 -14.47 -2.66 -31.62
C LEU A 281 -13.02 -2.53 -32.14
N ILE A 282 -12.27 -3.63 -32.13
CA ILE A 282 -11.05 -3.73 -32.94
C ILE A 282 -11.31 -4.84 -33.96
N ALA A 283 -11.72 -4.40 -35.16
CA ALA A 283 -12.02 -5.21 -36.35
C ALA A 283 -13.09 -6.31 -36.17
N ASP A 284 -14.32 -5.96 -36.57
CA ASP A 284 -15.32 -6.89 -37.11
C ASP A 284 -15.64 -8.19 -36.32
N GLY A 285 -16.08 -8.05 -35.07
CA GLY A 285 -17.14 -8.93 -34.56
C GLY A 285 -16.86 -9.81 -33.35
N TYR A 286 -15.83 -9.55 -32.54
CA TYR A 286 -15.61 -10.31 -31.30
C TYR A 286 -16.05 -9.52 -30.04
N GLN A 287 -16.77 -10.16 -29.13
CA GLN A 287 -17.24 -9.55 -27.87
C GLN A 287 -16.58 -10.21 -26.65
N GLY A 288 -15.94 -9.38 -25.81
CA GLY A 288 -15.44 -9.79 -24.51
C GLY A 288 -16.48 -9.61 -23.41
N GLU A 289 -16.49 -10.51 -22.43
CA GLU A 289 -17.35 -10.42 -21.24
C GLU A 289 -16.52 -10.57 -19.96
N VAL A 290 -16.83 -9.74 -18.96
CA VAL A 290 -16.36 -9.91 -17.58
C VAL A 290 -17.57 -10.12 -16.68
N VAL A 291 -17.55 -11.19 -15.90
CA VAL A 291 -18.59 -11.51 -14.92
C VAL A 291 -17.97 -11.54 -13.54
N VAL A 292 -18.57 -10.80 -12.61
CA VAL A 292 -18.23 -10.83 -11.19
C VAL A 292 -19.35 -11.56 -10.47
N ALA A 293 -19.02 -12.72 -9.91
CA ALA A 293 -19.96 -13.56 -9.17
C ALA A 293 -19.49 -13.71 -7.72
N THR A 294 -20.39 -13.55 -6.76
CA THR A 294 -20.08 -13.65 -5.33
C THR A 294 -20.62 -14.96 -4.76
N ALA A 295 -19.77 -15.68 -4.02
CA ALA A 295 -20.15 -16.88 -3.31
C ALA A 295 -21.12 -16.56 -2.17
N LYS A 296 -22.06 -17.47 -1.94
CA LYS A 296 -23.10 -17.30 -0.91
C LYS A 296 -22.48 -17.06 0.47
N THR A 297 -22.97 -16.05 1.18
CA THR A 297 -22.59 -15.81 2.58
C THR A 297 -23.37 -16.77 3.48
N ASP A 298 -22.70 -17.32 4.49
CA ASP A 298 -23.39 -18.07 5.54
C ASP A 298 -24.15 -17.04 6.39
N VAL A 299 -25.42 -16.80 6.06
CA VAL A 299 -26.31 -15.99 6.89
C VAL A 299 -26.65 -16.81 8.13
N THR A 300 -26.00 -16.51 9.25
CA THR A 300 -26.49 -16.97 10.55
C THR A 300 -27.87 -16.36 10.79
N SER A 301 -28.82 -17.14 11.31
CA SER A 301 -30.16 -16.68 11.69
C SER A 301 -30.06 -15.35 12.46
N ALA A 302 -30.44 -14.25 11.81
CA ALA A 302 -30.38 -12.93 12.41
C ALA A 302 -31.48 -12.81 13.47
N THR A 303 -31.11 -12.31 14.64
CA THR A 303 -32.09 -11.72 15.56
C THR A 303 -32.56 -10.39 14.95
N GLN A 304 -33.86 -10.25 14.73
CA GLN A 304 -34.45 -8.97 14.32
C GLN A 304 -34.07 -7.89 15.34
N ALA A 305 -33.41 -6.82 14.88
CA ALA A 305 -33.00 -5.70 15.71
C ALA A 305 -33.86 -4.46 15.41
N GLU A 306 -34.17 -3.68 16.44
CA GLU A 306 -34.76 -2.35 16.27
C GLU A 306 -33.63 -1.35 15.99
N VAL A 307 -33.84 -0.42 15.06
CA VAL A 307 -32.89 0.65 14.76
C VAL A 307 -33.34 1.95 15.41
N LEU A 308 -32.49 2.52 16.26
CA LEU A 308 -32.69 3.83 16.89
C LEU A 308 -31.82 4.89 16.22
N LEU A 309 -32.44 5.91 15.65
CA LEU A 309 -31.78 7.10 15.15
C LEU A 309 -31.66 8.11 16.29
N ILE A 310 -30.45 8.50 16.64
CA ILE A 310 -30.17 9.48 17.69
C ILE A 310 -29.84 10.79 17.00
N SER A 311 -30.78 11.74 17.03
CA SER A 311 -30.66 13.01 16.32
C SER A 311 -31.52 14.10 16.96
N LYS A 312 -30.91 15.22 17.36
CA LYS A 312 -31.59 16.46 17.80
C LYS A 312 -32.40 17.07 16.67
N THR A 313 -31.87 17.02 15.45
CA THR A 313 -32.56 17.44 14.23
C THR A 313 -33.27 16.25 13.65
N ASN A 314 -34.61 16.22 13.71
CA ASN A 314 -35.38 15.07 13.26
C ASN A 314 -35.14 14.81 11.76
N PRO A 315 -34.68 13.61 11.36
CA PRO A 315 -34.55 13.25 9.95
C PRO A 315 -35.91 13.37 9.22
N PRO A 316 -35.96 13.83 7.97
CA PRO A 316 -37.20 13.85 7.19
C PRO A 316 -37.86 12.46 7.07
N GLU A 317 -39.20 12.40 7.00
CA GLU A 317 -39.94 11.11 6.97
C GLU A 317 -39.60 10.27 5.74
N ASP A 318 -39.41 10.89 4.58
CA ASP A 318 -39.01 10.22 3.34
C ASP A 318 -37.60 9.63 3.44
N TRP A 319 -36.68 10.33 4.11
CA TRP A 319 -35.35 9.81 4.42
C TRP A 319 -35.40 8.60 5.36
N GLN A 320 -36.22 8.65 6.41
CA GLN A 320 -36.42 7.53 7.33
C GLN A 320 -37.02 6.31 6.62
N GLN A 321 -38.01 6.54 5.74
CA GLN A 321 -38.60 5.47 4.92
C GLN A 321 -37.59 4.86 3.95
N ALA A 322 -36.73 5.67 3.32
CA ALA A 322 -35.68 5.18 2.44
C ALA A 322 -34.66 4.33 3.20
N LEU A 323 -34.23 4.78 4.40
CA LEU A 323 -33.35 4.00 5.27
C LEU A 323 -34.02 2.68 5.65
N GLN A 324 -35.27 2.72 6.11
CA GLN A 324 -36.01 1.52 6.49
C GLN A 324 -36.21 0.55 5.30
N HIS A 325 -36.41 1.07 4.10
CA HIS A 325 -36.54 0.24 2.89
C HIS A 325 -35.21 -0.40 2.46
N GLY A 326 -34.10 0.33 2.59
CA GLY A 326 -32.76 -0.18 2.29
C GLY A 326 -32.26 -1.20 3.31
N LEU A 327 -32.73 -1.09 4.57
CA LEU A 327 -32.49 -2.09 5.59
C LEU A 327 -33.34 -3.33 5.30
N ALA A 328 -32.71 -4.43 4.89
CA ALA A 328 -33.44 -5.64 4.53
C ALA A 328 -34.36 -6.13 5.67
N ALA A 329 -35.64 -6.36 5.34
CA ALA A 329 -36.69 -6.74 6.30
C ALA A 329 -36.38 -8.01 7.12
N GLU A 330 -35.43 -8.83 6.66
CA GLU A 330 -34.93 -10.01 7.34
C GLU A 330 -34.13 -9.68 8.62
N PHE A 331 -33.55 -8.48 8.72
CA PHE A 331 -32.69 -8.07 9.84
C PHE A 331 -33.31 -7.01 10.75
N VAL A 332 -34.21 -6.17 10.22
CA VAL A 332 -34.74 -4.99 10.92
C VAL A 332 -36.27 -5.00 10.91
N PHE A 333 -36.88 -4.82 12.09
CA PHE A 333 -38.34 -4.79 12.23
C PHE A 333 -38.93 -3.39 12.45
N GLY A 334 -38.10 -2.36 12.70
CA GLY A 334 -38.55 -0.98 12.84
C GLY A 334 -37.40 0.03 12.97
N VAL A 335 -37.68 1.28 12.58
CA VAL A 335 -36.81 2.46 12.73
C VAL A 335 -37.56 3.49 13.59
N SER A 336 -36.92 4.01 14.63
CA SER A 336 -37.47 5.05 15.50
C SER A 336 -36.44 6.13 15.79
N VAL A 337 -36.89 7.36 16.05
CA VAL A 337 -36.01 8.52 16.32
C VAL A 337 -36.09 8.92 17.79
N VAL A 338 -34.94 9.21 18.38
CA VAL A 338 -34.79 9.77 19.74
C VAL A 338 -34.06 11.10 19.63
N SER A 339 -34.62 12.14 20.24
CA SER A 339 -34.15 13.52 20.15
C SER A 339 -32.92 13.85 21.00
N SER A 340 -32.53 12.97 21.92
CA SER A 340 -31.42 13.20 22.85
C SER A 340 -30.75 11.90 23.28
N LEU A 341 -29.44 11.92 23.47
CA LEU A 341 -28.65 10.77 23.95
C LEU A 341 -29.12 10.26 25.32
N GLU A 342 -29.60 11.16 26.17
CA GLU A 342 -30.03 10.90 27.54
C GLU A 342 -31.26 10.00 27.62
N GLU A 343 -32.15 10.14 26.63
CA GLU A 343 -33.44 9.45 26.50
C GLU A 343 -33.32 8.06 25.85
N VAL A 344 -32.13 7.71 25.35
CA VAL A 344 -31.91 6.46 24.60
C VAL A 344 -32.02 5.23 25.51
N VAL A 345 -32.87 4.29 25.10
CA VAL A 345 -32.95 2.93 25.66
C VAL A 345 -32.30 1.97 24.66
N ALA A 346 -30.99 1.73 24.83
CA ALA A 346 -30.16 1.08 23.82
C ALA A 346 -30.16 -0.46 23.86
N ASP A 347 -30.62 -1.09 24.96
CA ASP A 347 -30.44 -2.53 25.22
C ASP A 347 -30.90 -3.41 24.04
N GLY A 348 -29.93 -4.07 23.39
CA GLY A 348 -30.17 -5.01 22.28
C GLY A 348 -30.57 -4.37 20.94
N LYS A 349 -30.52 -3.03 20.83
CA LYS A 349 -30.87 -2.28 19.61
C LYS A 349 -29.64 -1.87 18.82
N THR A 350 -29.82 -1.56 17.54
CA THR A 350 -28.78 -0.90 16.72
C THR A 350 -28.97 0.60 16.82
N CYS A 351 -27.96 1.32 17.30
CA CYS A 351 -28.02 2.77 17.45
C CYS A 351 -27.24 3.46 16.31
N ILE A 352 -27.89 4.38 15.60
CA ILE A 352 -27.28 5.25 14.60
C ILE A 352 -27.21 6.66 15.17
N ILE A 353 -26.00 7.14 15.45
CA ILE A 353 -25.73 8.48 15.99
C ILE A 353 -25.57 9.44 14.80
N LEU A 354 -26.50 10.40 14.67
CA LEU A 354 -26.54 11.38 13.58
C LEU A 354 -26.16 12.80 14.03
N ASP A 355 -26.10 13.06 15.34
CA ASP A 355 -25.84 14.41 15.88
C ASP A 355 -24.49 15.00 15.43
N GLU A 356 -23.48 14.17 15.17
CA GLU A 356 -22.15 14.59 14.68
C GLU A 356 -22.22 15.26 13.28
N LEU A 357 -23.32 15.08 12.54
CA LEU A 357 -23.57 15.76 11.25
C LEU A 357 -23.79 17.26 11.41
N PHE A 358 -24.19 17.71 12.60
CA PHE A 358 -24.55 19.11 12.87
C PHE A 358 -23.60 19.78 13.85
N GLN A 359 -23.09 19.02 14.84
CA GLN A 359 -22.18 19.54 15.84
C GLN A 359 -21.24 18.43 16.34
N PRO A 360 -19.93 18.70 16.46
CA PRO A 360 -19.01 17.74 17.03
C PRO A 360 -19.38 17.35 18.46
N ILE A 361 -19.64 16.06 18.72
CA ILE A 361 -20.13 15.60 20.03
C ILE A 361 -19.01 15.58 21.07
N LEU A 362 -17.78 15.25 20.64
CA LEU A 362 -16.65 14.95 21.53
C LEU A 362 -15.69 16.13 21.78
N VAL A 363 -15.91 17.29 21.17
CA VAL A 363 -15.01 18.45 21.34
C VAL A 363 -15.09 19.03 22.75
N ASP A 364 -16.31 19.23 23.26
CA ASP A 364 -16.56 19.75 24.61
C ASP A 364 -17.89 19.19 25.17
N PRO A 365 -17.96 17.88 25.48
CA PRO A 365 -19.18 17.27 25.96
C PRO A 365 -19.47 17.68 27.41
N SER A 366 -20.74 17.91 27.74
CA SER A 366 -21.14 18.01 29.15
C SER A 366 -20.95 16.67 29.86
N ALA A 367 -20.85 16.67 31.19
CA ALA A 367 -20.72 15.44 31.98
C ALA A 367 -21.92 14.50 31.73
N GLU A 368 -23.13 15.05 31.67
CA GLU A 368 -24.37 14.32 31.41
C GLU A 368 -24.38 13.71 30.00
N GLN A 369 -23.99 14.49 28.99
CA GLN A 369 -23.92 14.04 27.60
C GLN A 369 -22.88 12.93 27.44
N PHE A 370 -21.71 13.06 28.08
CA PHE A 370 -20.66 12.05 28.04
C PHE A 370 -21.10 10.75 28.75
N ASP A 371 -21.76 10.84 29.90
CA ASP A 371 -22.29 9.66 30.59
C ASP A 371 -23.43 8.99 29.81
N ALA A 372 -24.29 9.76 29.13
CA ALA A 372 -25.30 9.22 28.22
C ALA A 372 -24.66 8.47 27.05
N LEU A 373 -23.66 9.07 26.41
CA LEU A 373 -22.89 8.45 25.33
C LEU A 373 -22.24 7.13 25.78
N ARG A 374 -21.60 7.12 26.96
CA ARG A 374 -21.02 5.91 27.56
C ARG A 374 -22.04 4.82 27.80
N ARG A 375 -23.28 5.16 28.18
CA ARG A 375 -24.36 4.17 28.31
C ARG A 375 -24.68 3.58 26.94
N VAL A 376 -25.02 4.42 25.96
CA VAL A 376 -25.39 3.98 24.60
C VAL A 376 -24.34 3.03 24.01
N LEU A 377 -23.06 3.43 24.02
CA LEU A 377 -21.96 2.64 23.45
C LEU A 377 -21.70 1.30 24.15
N ARG A 378 -22.24 1.09 25.36
CA ARG A 378 -22.06 -0.15 26.13
C ARG A 378 -23.24 -1.12 26.03
N SER A 379 -24.45 -0.61 25.77
CA SER A 379 -25.68 -1.42 25.81
C SER A 379 -26.33 -1.69 24.46
N CYS A 380 -26.02 -0.92 23.41
CA CYS A 380 -26.47 -1.27 22.07
C CYS A 380 -25.86 -2.60 21.61
N TRP A 381 -26.50 -3.26 20.65
CA TRP A 381 -25.92 -4.42 19.99
C TRP A 381 -24.89 -4.01 18.92
N ALA A 382 -25.19 -2.91 18.21
CA ALA A 382 -24.30 -2.29 17.24
C ALA A 382 -24.44 -0.76 17.30
N THR A 383 -23.33 -0.05 17.11
CA THR A 383 -23.31 1.41 16.94
C THR A 383 -22.84 1.76 15.54
N VAL A 384 -23.58 2.63 14.86
CA VAL A 384 -23.13 3.33 13.66
C VAL A 384 -23.04 4.81 13.97
N TRP A 385 -21.85 5.38 13.90
CA TRP A 385 -21.61 6.80 14.14
C TRP A 385 -21.43 7.50 12.81
N VAL A 386 -22.32 8.46 12.52
CA VAL A 386 -22.34 9.12 11.21
C VAL A 386 -21.79 10.54 11.37
N SER A 387 -20.71 10.84 10.65
CA SER A 387 -20.10 12.17 10.54
C SER A 387 -20.17 12.68 9.11
N CYS A 388 -19.68 13.90 8.88
CA CYS A 388 -19.54 14.48 7.55
C CYS A 388 -18.22 15.25 7.45
N GLY A 389 -17.48 15.06 6.35
CA GLY A 389 -16.23 15.78 6.09
C GLY A 389 -15.05 15.43 7.01
N ALA A 390 -15.16 14.38 7.83
CA ALA A 390 -14.13 14.00 8.80
C ALA A 390 -12.96 13.20 8.19
N GLN A 391 -13.19 12.51 7.07
CA GLN A 391 -12.22 11.64 6.39
C GLN A 391 -11.89 12.12 4.97
N CYS A 392 -10.96 11.41 4.31
CA CYS A 392 -10.45 11.72 2.97
C CYS A 392 -9.77 13.11 2.93
N ASN A 393 -10.46 14.14 2.43
CA ASN A 393 -9.93 15.50 2.39
C ASN A 393 -9.92 16.18 3.77
N ALA A 394 -10.61 15.61 4.76
CA ALA A 394 -10.66 16.09 6.15
C ALA A 394 -10.99 17.58 6.26
N GLU A 395 -12.04 18.02 5.56
CA GLU A 395 -12.51 19.42 5.54
C GLU A 395 -12.95 19.89 6.94
N GLU A 396 -13.50 18.99 7.75
CA GLU A 396 -13.95 19.24 9.13
C GLU A 396 -13.27 18.28 10.11
N PRO A 397 -11.99 18.50 10.48
CA PRO A 397 -11.20 17.52 11.22
C PRO A 397 -11.74 17.26 12.64
N LEU A 398 -12.45 18.21 13.25
CA LEU A 398 -13.06 18.02 14.57
C LEU A 398 -14.17 16.95 14.58
N ASN A 399 -14.80 16.70 13.42
CA ASN A 399 -15.79 15.63 13.28
C ASN A 399 -15.16 14.23 13.33
N SER A 400 -13.82 14.11 13.34
CA SER A 400 -13.12 12.81 13.32
C SER A 400 -12.85 12.21 14.71
N LEU A 401 -13.10 12.95 15.80
CA LEU A 401 -12.75 12.51 17.17
C LEU A 401 -13.37 11.15 17.54
N HIS A 402 -14.59 10.88 17.05
CA HIS A 402 -15.28 9.62 17.30
C HIS A 402 -14.49 8.42 16.76
N GLN A 403 -13.68 8.57 15.71
CA GLN A 403 -12.91 7.45 15.15
C GLN A 403 -11.87 6.91 16.13
N GLY A 404 -11.16 7.80 16.84
CA GLY A 404 -10.20 7.40 17.87
C GLY A 404 -10.87 6.66 19.03
N LEU A 405 -12.04 7.15 19.45
CA LEU A 405 -12.87 6.51 20.47
C LEU A 405 -13.33 5.12 20.00
N LEU A 406 -13.92 5.01 18.81
CA LEU A 406 -14.42 3.75 18.27
C LEU A 406 -13.30 2.73 18.02
N ARG A 407 -12.12 3.16 17.56
CA ARG A 407 -10.92 2.30 17.46
C ARG A 407 -10.53 1.72 18.82
N THR A 408 -10.52 2.55 19.86
CA THR A 408 -10.21 2.12 21.23
C THR A 408 -11.23 1.11 21.72
N LEU A 409 -12.53 1.39 21.55
CA LEU A 409 -13.61 0.50 21.96
C LEU A 409 -13.60 -0.84 21.22
N ARG A 410 -13.27 -0.87 19.93
CA ARG A 410 -13.10 -2.13 19.17
C ARG A 410 -11.95 -2.97 19.70
N CYS A 411 -10.87 -2.34 20.19
CA CYS A 411 -9.76 -3.05 20.80
C CYS A 411 -10.13 -3.61 22.18
N GLU A 412 -10.94 -2.89 22.96
CA GLU A 412 -11.38 -3.32 24.28
C GLU A 412 -12.50 -4.37 24.24
N ASN A 413 -13.42 -4.29 23.28
CA ASN A 413 -14.54 -5.20 23.12
C ASN A 413 -14.75 -5.61 21.65
N PRO A 414 -14.05 -6.65 21.17
CA PRO A 414 -14.12 -7.08 19.77
C PRO A 414 -15.47 -7.73 19.39
N LEU A 415 -16.30 -8.10 20.37
CA LEU A 415 -17.62 -8.68 20.13
C LEU A 415 -18.67 -7.62 19.77
N HIS A 416 -18.43 -6.36 20.16
CA HIS A 416 -19.35 -5.27 19.87
C HIS A 416 -19.05 -4.68 18.48
N ARG A 417 -20.10 -4.35 17.73
CA ARG A 417 -19.97 -3.73 16.40
C ARG A 417 -19.96 -2.21 16.54
N TYR A 418 -18.81 -1.59 16.28
CA TYR A 418 -18.65 -0.14 16.24
C TYR A 418 -18.24 0.28 14.83
N VAL A 419 -19.12 1.02 14.16
CA VAL A 419 -18.94 1.44 12.77
C VAL A 419 -18.92 2.97 12.68
N SER A 420 -17.97 3.51 11.94
CA SER A 420 -17.93 4.93 11.56
C SER A 420 -18.33 5.06 10.10
N VAL A 421 -19.17 6.04 9.80
CA VAL A 421 -19.60 6.41 8.45
C VAL A 421 -19.41 7.90 8.26
N ASP A 422 -18.52 8.31 7.36
CA ASP A 422 -18.29 9.71 7.05
C ASP A 422 -18.93 10.09 5.70
N LEU A 423 -19.98 10.90 5.74
CA LEU A 423 -20.71 11.33 4.55
C LEU A 423 -19.95 12.41 3.76
N ASP A 424 -20.35 12.56 2.49
CA ASP A 424 -19.77 13.53 1.56
C ASP A 424 -20.16 14.96 1.97
N PRO A 425 -19.20 15.86 2.26
CA PRO A 425 -19.49 17.26 2.61
C PRO A 425 -20.11 18.06 1.46
N ASN A 426 -19.97 17.59 0.21
CA ASN A 426 -20.54 18.25 -0.97
C ASN A 426 -21.97 17.80 -1.27
N ALA A 427 -22.49 16.80 -0.55
CA ALA A 427 -23.85 16.30 -0.72
C ALA A 427 -24.78 16.82 0.40
N PRO A 428 -26.07 17.04 0.12
CA PRO A 428 -27.04 17.34 1.17
C PRO A 428 -27.14 16.18 2.18
N VAL A 429 -27.06 16.50 3.47
CA VAL A 429 -27.13 15.52 4.57
C VAL A 429 -28.39 14.65 4.50
N TRP A 430 -29.55 15.25 4.19
CA TRP A 430 -30.83 14.55 4.10
C TRP A 430 -31.21 14.20 2.66
N SER A 431 -30.36 13.45 1.96
CA SER A 431 -30.67 12.93 0.61
C SER A 431 -31.13 11.46 0.68
N LEU A 432 -31.94 11.02 -0.29
CA LEU A 432 -32.32 9.60 -0.39
C LEU A 432 -31.10 8.69 -0.62
N SER A 433 -30.04 9.19 -1.26
CA SER A 433 -28.80 8.43 -1.45
C SER A 433 -28.09 8.17 -0.13
N THR A 434 -27.96 9.18 0.75
CA THR A 434 -27.31 9.01 2.06
C THR A 434 -28.05 7.99 2.94
N ALA A 435 -29.38 7.97 2.90
CA ALA A 435 -30.18 6.95 3.59
C ALA A 435 -29.88 5.54 3.05
N THR A 436 -29.78 5.41 1.73
CA THR A 436 -29.48 4.13 1.06
C THR A 436 -28.05 3.66 1.36
N ASP A 437 -27.07 4.57 1.36
CA ASP A 437 -25.67 4.27 1.67
C ASP A 437 -25.51 3.80 3.12
N ILE A 438 -26.13 4.52 4.08
CA ILE A 438 -26.15 4.10 5.49
C ILE A 438 -26.85 2.75 5.64
N ALA A 439 -27.97 2.53 4.96
CA ALA A 439 -28.67 1.24 5.00
C ALA A 439 -27.78 0.09 4.49
N HIS A 440 -27.08 0.29 3.37
CA HIS A 440 -26.14 -0.70 2.84
C HIS A 440 -24.99 -1.01 3.81
N ILE A 441 -24.42 0.01 4.45
CA ILE A 441 -23.35 -0.16 5.44
C ILE A 441 -23.85 -0.90 6.69
N VAL A 442 -25.02 -0.51 7.21
CA VAL A 442 -25.66 -1.18 8.34
C VAL A 442 -25.93 -2.63 7.98
N HIS A 443 -26.55 -2.91 6.83
CA HIS A 443 -26.83 -4.27 6.37
C HIS A 443 -25.55 -5.13 6.32
N ASN A 444 -24.47 -4.62 5.73
CA ASN A 444 -23.18 -5.31 5.70
C ASN A 444 -22.63 -5.57 7.12
N THR A 445 -22.81 -4.61 8.03
CA THR A 445 -22.41 -4.75 9.44
C THR A 445 -23.18 -5.87 10.16
N LEU A 446 -24.50 -5.94 9.92
CA LEU A 446 -25.37 -6.93 10.55
C LEU A 446 -25.17 -8.33 9.96
N ALA A 447 -24.88 -8.41 8.66
CA ALA A 447 -24.67 -9.67 7.93
C ALA A 447 -23.28 -10.29 8.14
N ALA A 448 -22.28 -9.52 8.60
CA ALA A 448 -20.89 -9.96 8.71
C ALA A 448 -20.58 -10.92 9.88
N SER A 449 -21.54 -11.75 10.30
CA SER A 449 -21.37 -12.72 11.39
C SER A 449 -20.35 -13.83 11.10
N SER A 450 -19.93 -14.02 9.84
CA SER A 450 -18.98 -15.05 9.40
C SER A 450 -17.66 -14.51 8.83
N ALA A 451 -17.48 -13.19 8.67
CA ALA A 451 -16.25 -12.61 8.11
C ALA A 451 -15.17 -12.46 9.20
N PRO A 452 -13.90 -12.83 8.93
CA PRO A 452 -12.82 -12.80 9.93
C PRO A 452 -12.58 -11.42 10.56
N LEU A 453 -12.80 -10.33 9.81
CA LEU A 453 -12.77 -8.94 10.27
C LEU A 453 -13.71 -8.11 9.37
N PRO A 454 -14.89 -7.66 9.84
CA PRO A 454 -15.72 -6.75 9.06
C PRO A 454 -15.06 -5.38 8.91
N GLU A 455 -15.36 -4.70 7.81
CA GLU A 455 -15.06 -3.27 7.68
C GLU A 455 -15.83 -2.49 8.74
N THR A 456 -15.17 -1.51 9.36
CA THR A 456 -15.73 -0.74 10.48
C THR A 456 -15.57 0.77 10.33
N GLU A 457 -14.95 1.21 9.25
CA GLU A 457 -14.75 2.61 8.92
C GLU A 457 -15.03 2.81 7.43
N TYR A 458 -16.03 3.63 7.15
CA TYR A 458 -16.50 3.92 5.82
C TYR A 458 -16.51 5.42 5.59
N ALA A 459 -16.22 5.84 4.36
CA ALA A 459 -16.45 7.20 3.89
C ALA A 459 -17.25 7.15 2.59
N VAL A 460 -18.26 7.99 2.44
CA VAL A 460 -19.02 8.12 1.20
C VAL A 460 -18.53 9.37 0.47
N ARG A 461 -18.07 9.21 -0.77
CA ARG A 461 -17.65 10.33 -1.64
C ARG A 461 -18.17 10.08 -3.04
N ASP A 462 -18.78 11.09 -3.65
CA ASP A 462 -19.34 10.98 -5.01
C ASP A 462 -20.26 9.76 -5.21
N SER A 463 -21.07 9.43 -4.18
CA SER A 463 -21.93 8.23 -4.13
C SER A 463 -21.19 6.88 -4.20
N VAL A 464 -19.89 6.88 -3.88
CA VAL A 464 -19.06 5.67 -3.75
C VAL A 464 -18.74 5.46 -2.28
N ILE A 465 -18.91 4.23 -1.81
CA ILE A 465 -18.52 3.82 -0.46
C ILE A 465 -17.04 3.42 -0.48
N HIS A 466 -16.22 4.18 0.22
CA HIS A 466 -14.79 3.94 0.44
C HIS A 466 -14.57 3.25 1.78
N ILE A 467 -13.48 2.49 1.87
CA ILE A 467 -12.97 1.88 3.09
C ILE A 467 -11.54 2.35 3.32
N SER A 468 -11.13 2.43 4.59
CA SER A 468 -9.80 2.91 4.94
C SER A 468 -8.76 1.79 4.87
N ARG A 469 -7.57 2.11 4.35
CA ARG A 469 -6.40 1.24 4.33
C ARG A 469 -5.17 2.09 4.57
N VAL A 470 -4.20 1.53 5.28
CA VAL A 470 -2.90 2.15 5.53
C VAL A 470 -1.92 1.66 4.47
N TYR A 471 -1.32 2.59 3.74
CA TYR A 471 -0.24 2.34 2.79
C TYR A 471 0.94 3.24 3.13
N GLU A 472 2.13 2.85 2.67
CA GLU A 472 3.30 3.73 2.71
C GLU A 472 3.05 4.93 1.77
N ASP A 473 3.24 6.15 2.27
CA ASP A 473 3.26 7.32 1.41
C ASP A 473 4.66 7.46 0.80
N GLN A 474 4.81 7.01 -0.44
CA GLN A 474 6.10 7.08 -1.13
C GLN A 474 6.55 8.52 -1.41
N GLN A 475 5.63 9.47 -1.56
CA GLN A 475 6.00 10.87 -1.80
C GLN A 475 6.55 11.48 -0.52
N GLU A 476 5.88 11.26 0.62
CA GLU A 476 6.39 11.65 1.93
C GLU A 476 7.71 10.91 2.24
N ALA A 477 7.79 9.61 1.98
CA ALA A 477 9.03 8.84 2.16
C ALA A 477 10.19 9.37 1.30
N GLN A 478 9.91 9.87 0.09
CA GLN A 478 10.90 10.53 -0.75
C GLN A 478 11.28 11.91 -0.20
N LEU A 479 10.32 12.71 0.28
CA LEU A 479 10.58 14.00 0.92
C LEU A 479 11.39 13.85 2.22
N VAL A 480 11.05 12.88 3.08
CA VAL A 480 11.85 12.48 4.24
C VAL A 480 13.18 11.87 3.79
N GLY A 481 13.19 11.18 2.65
CA GLY A 481 14.40 10.70 1.97
C GLY A 481 15.34 11.83 1.55
N THR A 482 14.82 13.00 1.18
CA THR A 482 15.62 14.21 0.88
C THR A 482 16.15 14.92 2.12
N THR A 483 15.63 14.61 3.31
CA THR A 483 16.22 15.00 4.60
C THR A 483 17.16 13.94 5.18
N ARG A 484 17.37 12.81 4.48
CA ARG A 484 18.55 12.00 4.78
C ARG A 484 19.77 12.86 4.44
N PRO A 485 20.72 13.05 5.38
CA PRO A 485 21.98 13.67 5.05
C PRO A 485 22.54 12.93 3.83
N GLN A 486 22.86 13.68 2.77
CA GLN A 486 23.54 13.12 1.62
C GLN A 486 24.70 12.27 2.14
N ALA A 487 24.89 11.07 1.58
CA ALA A 487 26.02 10.25 1.95
C ALA A 487 27.29 11.12 1.85
N PRO A 488 28.08 11.22 2.93
CA PRO A 488 29.21 12.13 2.95
C PRO A 488 30.13 11.83 1.78
N GLU A 489 30.41 12.85 0.97
CA GLU A 489 31.30 12.76 -0.18
C GLU A 489 32.69 13.24 0.23
N MET A 490 33.73 12.52 -0.17
CA MET A 490 35.10 13.00 -0.02
C MET A 490 35.34 14.18 -0.95
N ARG A 491 35.61 15.36 -0.38
CA ARG A 491 35.94 16.58 -1.11
C ARG A 491 37.31 17.12 -0.70
N PRO A 492 37.94 17.98 -1.51
CA PRO A 492 39.14 18.71 -1.09
C PRO A 492 38.88 19.47 0.22
N TRP A 493 39.88 19.49 1.12
CA TRP A 493 39.78 20.10 2.45
C TRP A 493 39.40 21.59 2.43
N SER A 494 39.79 22.33 1.39
CA SER A 494 39.52 23.77 1.28
C SER A 494 39.22 24.16 -0.16
N THR A 495 38.12 24.89 -0.35
CA THR A 495 37.82 25.64 -1.57
C THR A 495 37.84 27.13 -1.24
N PRO A 496 38.42 28.02 -2.06
CA PRO A 496 38.38 29.45 -1.80
C PRO A 496 36.93 29.94 -1.60
N GLY A 497 36.67 30.59 -0.46
CA GLY A 497 35.35 31.10 -0.10
C GLY A 497 34.43 30.12 0.64
N GLN A 498 34.86 28.90 0.93
CA GLN A 498 34.12 27.96 1.77
C GLN A 498 34.81 27.74 3.11
N ASN A 499 34.09 27.99 4.20
CA ASN A 499 34.49 27.53 5.53
C ASN A 499 33.70 26.28 5.89
N ILE A 500 34.36 25.32 6.52
CA ILE A 500 33.76 24.06 6.94
C ILE A 500 34.02 23.82 8.41
N ARG A 501 33.10 23.11 9.07
CA ARG A 501 33.20 22.70 10.47
C ARG A 501 32.81 21.23 10.64
N LEU A 502 33.39 20.56 11.63
CA LEU A 502 33.06 19.20 12.00
C LEU A 502 31.73 19.16 12.76
N GLU A 503 30.86 18.22 12.36
CA GLU A 503 29.56 17.98 12.96
C GLU A 503 29.35 16.49 13.23
N VAL A 504 28.55 16.18 14.26
CA VAL A 504 28.11 14.81 14.55
C VAL A 504 26.73 14.63 13.91
N ALA A 505 26.66 13.99 12.73
CA ALA A 505 25.38 13.82 12.04
C ALA A 505 24.40 12.93 12.83
N THR A 506 24.90 11.98 13.63
CA THR A 506 24.06 11.14 14.50
C THR A 506 24.79 10.86 15.83
N PRO A 507 24.43 11.57 16.92
CA PRO A 507 25.00 11.32 18.24
C PRO A 507 24.94 9.83 18.64
N GLY A 508 26.05 9.30 19.16
CA GLY A 508 26.19 7.88 19.49
C GLY A 508 26.81 7.01 18.38
N LEU A 509 26.89 7.52 17.15
CA LEU A 509 27.53 6.85 16.03
C LEU A 509 28.78 7.63 15.59
N LEU A 510 29.98 7.20 16.01
CA LEU A 510 31.24 7.89 15.70
C LEU A 510 31.55 7.95 14.19
N ASN A 511 31.02 7.02 13.40
CA ASN A 511 31.16 7.03 11.93
C ASN A 511 30.24 8.05 11.24
N SER A 512 29.44 8.81 11.99
CA SER A 512 28.60 9.90 11.49
C SER A 512 29.28 11.27 11.52
N LEU A 513 30.56 11.33 11.94
CA LEU A 513 31.35 12.56 11.91
C LEU A 513 31.57 13.02 10.46
N VAL A 514 31.18 14.26 10.17
CA VAL A 514 31.24 14.83 8.82
C VAL A 514 31.59 16.32 8.89
N PHE A 515 32.27 16.83 7.86
CA PHE A 515 32.46 18.27 7.69
C PHE A 515 31.30 18.87 6.91
N THR A 516 30.66 19.89 7.49
CA THR A 516 29.55 20.65 6.88
C THR A 516 30.00 22.10 6.64
N GLU A 517 29.32 22.82 5.74
CA GLU A 517 29.58 24.25 5.55
C GLU A 517 29.29 25.02 6.85
N ASP A 518 30.19 25.92 7.23
CA ASP A 518 29.99 26.77 8.39
C ASP A 518 28.92 27.82 8.07
N PRO A 519 27.77 27.83 8.79
CA PRO A 519 26.68 28.76 8.51
C PRO A 519 27.07 30.22 8.72
N THR A 520 28.17 30.50 9.42
CA THR A 520 28.65 31.87 9.69
C THR A 520 29.55 32.42 8.59
N THR A 521 29.82 31.65 7.52
CA THR A 521 30.78 32.03 6.45
C THR A 521 30.51 33.43 5.88
N ASP A 522 29.23 33.76 5.64
CA ASP A 522 28.80 35.03 5.01
C ASP A 522 28.65 36.20 5.99
N GLU A 523 28.78 35.95 7.30
CA GLU A 523 28.65 37.01 8.30
C GLU A 523 29.89 37.90 8.34
N ALA A 524 29.71 39.20 8.59
CA ALA A 524 30.82 40.12 8.81
C ALA A 524 31.48 39.88 10.17
N LEU A 525 32.81 39.95 10.24
CA LEU A 525 33.54 39.81 11.51
C LEU A 525 33.18 40.97 12.46
N ALA A 526 32.73 40.64 13.67
CA ALA A 526 32.41 41.63 14.70
C ALA A 526 33.64 42.43 15.15
N ASP A 527 33.41 43.65 15.65
CA ASP A 527 34.48 44.61 15.92
C ASP A 527 35.48 44.15 17.00
N ASP A 528 35.01 43.39 17.99
CA ASP A 528 35.76 42.82 19.11
C ASP A 528 36.23 41.39 18.86
N CYS A 529 36.05 40.86 17.65
CA CYS A 529 36.43 39.50 17.30
C CYS A 529 37.69 39.44 16.45
N VAL A 530 38.37 38.31 16.52
CA VAL A 530 39.42 37.90 15.60
C VAL A 530 38.98 36.63 14.86
N GLU A 531 39.39 36.53 13.61
CA GLU A 531 39.30 35.31 12.81
C GLU A 531 40.66 34.63 12.80
N ILE A 532 40.68 33.36 13.20
CA ILE A 532 41.87 32.51 13.27
C ILE A 532 41.74 31.42 12.22
N GLU A 533 42.82 31.17 11.47
CA GLU A 533 43.02 29.96 10.69
C GLU A 533 43.71 28.91 11.57
N PRO A 534 42.98 27.90 12.07
CA PRO A 534 43.55 26.94 13.00
C PRO A 534 44.53 26.02 12.28
N CYS A 535 45.68 25.80 12.92
CA CYS A 535 46.69 24.82 12.50
C CYS A 535 46.61 23.53 13.33
N ALA A 536 46.12 23.62 14.57
CA ALA A 536 45.91 22.48 15.46
C ALA A 536 44.73 22.74 16.41
N PHE A 537 44.06 21.66 16.81
CA PHE A 537 43.02 21.67 17.83
C PHE A 537 43.35 20.66 18.93
N GLY A 538 42.99 20.99 20.17
CA GLY A 538 43.02 20.04 21.28
C GLY A 538 41.70 19.28 21.36
N LEU A 539 41.78 17.95 21.45
CA LEU A 539 40.62 17.08 21.67
C LEU A 539 40.48 16.78 23.16
N ASN A 540 39.30 17.04 23.70
CA ASN A 540 39.03 16.90 25.13
C ASN A 540 38.04 15.78 25.40
N PHE A 541 38.05 15.23 26.63
CA PHE A 541 37.17 14.14 27.03
C PHE A 541 35.68 14.47 26.83
N ARG A 542 35.35 15.76 26.97
CA ARG A 542 34.00 16.26 26.74
C ARG A 542 33.55 16.09 25.29
N ASP A 543 34.42 16.33 24.32
CA ASP A 543 34.11 16.18 22.89
C ASP A 543 33.74 14.73 22.57
N ILE A 544 34.43 13.77 23.20
CA ILE A 544 34.14 12.34 23.07
C ILE A 544 32.76 12.01 23.65
N MET A 545 32.42 12.53 24.82
CA MET A 545 31.12 12.28 25.44
C MET A 545 29.97 12.86 24.62
N VAL A 546 30.16 14.03 24.00
CA VAL A 546 29.22 14.63 23.04
C VAL A 546 29.05 13.73 21.82
N ALA A 547 30.16 13.32 21.18
CA ALA A 547 30.11 12.44 20.00
C ALA A 547 29.43 11.09 20.27
N LEU A 548 29.60 10.54 21.47
CA LEU A 548 28.97 9.30 21.92
C LEU A 548 27.52 9.46 22.42
N GLY A 549 26.96 10.68 22.39
CA GLY A 549 25.59 10.94 22.87
C GLY A 549 25.42 10.76 24.38
N GLN A 550 26.50 10.83 25.16
CA GLN A 550 26.48 10.72 26.62
C GLN A 550 26.26 12.07 27.32
N LEU A 551 26.35 13.17 26.57
CA LEU A 551 25.98 14.52 27.01
C LEU A 551 24.91 15.07 26.06
N ASP A 552 23.90 15.74 26.62
CA ASP A 552 22.85 16.41 25.87
C ASP A 552 23.33 17.79 25.37
N GLU A 553 24.33 17.74 24.49
CA GLU A 553 24.95 18.90 23.86
C GLU A 553 25.42 18.55 22.45
N THR A 554 25.69 19.56 21.62
CA THR A 554 26.11 19.36 20.22
C THR A 554 27.47 19.97 19.88
N ARG A 555 28.05 20.76 20.79
CA ARG A 555 29.28 21.53 20.55
C ARG A 555 30.52 20.72 20.93
N MET A 556 31.49 20.71 20.01
CA MET A 556 32.79 20.05 20.22
C MET A 556 33.94 20.96 19.74
N GLY A 557 35.08 20.89 20.42
CA GLY A 557 36.25 21.70 20.14
C GLY A 557 36.24 22.99 20.96
N PHE A 558 37.11 23.03 21.97
CA PHE A 558 37.19 24.13 22.95
C PHE A 558 38.53 24.83 22.97
N GLU A 559 39.49 24.37 22.17
CA GLU A 559 40.79 25.00 22.05
C GLU A 559 41.41 24.79 20.68
N CYS A 560 42.16 25.79 20.22
CA CYS A 560 42.95 25.69 19.01
C CYS A 560 44.21 26.55 19.10
N SER A 561 45.13 26.31 18.17
CA SER A 561 46.23 27.22 17.86
C SER A 561 46.28 27.44 16.35
N GLY A 562 46.71 28.63 15.93
CA GLY A 562 46.65 29.04 14.54
C GLY A 562 47.16 30.43 14.29
N VAL A 563 46.78 30.99 13.14
CA VAL A 563 47.20 32.32 12.70
C VAL A 563 46.00 33.23 12.55
N ILE A 564 46.05 34.44 13.09
CA ILE A 564 45.01 35.44 12.87
C ILE A 564 45.00 35.83 11.39
N THR A 565 43.84 35.76 10.73
CA THR A 565 43.66 36.21 9.35
C THR A 565 42.95 37.54 9.24
N HIS A 566 42.01 37.80 10.17
CA HIS A 566 41.33 39.10 10.26
C HIS A 566 41.12 39.48 11.73
N ALA A 567 41.12 40.78 12.01
CA ALA A 567 40.82 41.33 13.32
C ALA A 567 39.88 42.52 13.15
N GLY A 568 38.78 42.54 13.92
CA GLY A 568 37.86 43.66 13.99
C GLY A 568 38.55 44.94 14.52
N PRO A 569 37.95 46.13 14.31
CA PRO A 569 38.55 47.40 14.71
C PRO A 569 38.94 47.49 16.19
N VAL A 570 38.12 46.96 17.11
CA VAL A 570 38.41 46.97 18.55
C VAL A 570 39.52 45.98 18.90
N ALA A 571 39.48 44.77 18.33
CA ALA A 571 40.55 43.78 18.49
C ALA A 571 41.91 44.30 18.00
N ARG A 572 41.90 45.04 16.87
CA ARG A 572 43.10 45.68 16.33
C ARG A 572 43.66 46.77 17.23
N ALA A 573 42.78 47.59 17.80
CA ALA A 573 43.18 48.60 18.79
C ALA A 573 43.77 47.96 20.06
N ALA A 574 43.37 46.73 20.41
CA ALA A 574 43.93 45.94 21.49
C ALA A 574 45.26 45.21 21.14
N GLY A 575 45.77 45.37 19.91
CA GLY A 575 47.07 44.83 19.49
C GLY A 575 47.01 43.51 18.70
N PHE A 576 45.82 43.02 18.36
CA PHE A 576 45.64 41.81 17.55
C PHE A 576 45.61 42.12 16.05
N THR A 577 46.51 41.52 15.28
CA THR A 577 46.68 41.80 13.84
C THR A 577 46.86 40.52 13.04
N ALA A 578 46.52 40.59 11.75
CA ALA A 578 46.69 39.48 10.83
C ALA A 578 48.17 39.03 10.74
N GLY A 579 48.39 37.71 10.67
CA GLY A 579 49.70 37.07 10.65
C GLY A 579 50.25 36.68 12.02
N GLN A 580 49.62 37.11 13.12
CA GLN A 580 50.04 36.70 14.46
C GLN A 580 49.71 35.23 14.74
N ARG A 581 50.68 34.52 15.31
CA ARG A 581 50.52 33.15 15.80
C ARG A 581 49.90 33.18 17.19
N VAL A 582 48.80 32.47 17.39
CA VAL A 582 47.99 32.53 18.61
C VAL A 582 47.48 31.15 19.03
N TYR A 583 47.21 30.99 20.32
CA TYR A 583 46.35 29.93 20.83
C TYR A 583 45.12 30.55 21.49
N ALA A 584 44.02 29.81 21.48
CA ALA A 584 42.72 30.34 21.85
C ALA A 584 41.87 29.33 22.59
N PHE A 585 41.06 29.85 23.52
CA PHE A 585 39.95 29.15 24.12
C PHE A 585 38.66 29.44 23.33
N ILE A 586 38.23 28.46 22.53
CA ILE A 586 37.15 28.63 21.55
C ILE A 586 35.84 28.05 22.07
N LEU A 587 34.73 28.46 21.45
CA LEU A 587 33.39 27.96 21.77
C LEU A 587 32.84 27.09 20.62
N GLY A 588 33.35 25.86 20.53
CA GLY A 588 32.54 24.71 20.14
C GLY A 588 32.51 24.30 18.68
N TYR A 589 33.56 24.56 17.87
CA TYR A 589 33.66 23.97 16.52
C TYR A 589 35.11 23.67 16.11
N PHE A 590 35.37 22.44 15.63
CA PHE A 590 36.56 22.13 14.83
C PHE A 590 36.33 22.61 13.40
N ALA A 591 36.94 23.72 13.00
CA ALA A 591 36.63 24.40 11.76
C ALA A 591 37.88 24.90 11.01
N THR A 592 37.75 25.20 9.72
CA THR A 592 38.82 25.82 8.93
C THR A 592 39.06 27.29 9.27
N ARG A 593 38.04 27.96 9.83
CA ARG A 593 38.12 29.32 10.39
C ARG A 593 37.40 29.34 11.73
N VAL A 594 37.95 30.07 12.70
CA VAL A 594 37.31 30.28 13.99
C VAL A 594 37.22 31.77 14.27
N ARG A 595 36.01 32.26 14.54
CA ARG A 595 35.73 33.66 14.87
C ARG A 595 35.34 33.78 16.33
N ILE A 596 36.14 34.47 17.13
CA ILE A 596 35.95 34.58 18.58
C ILE A 596 36.38 35.95 19.12
N PRO A 597 35.87 36.37 20.29
CA PRO A 597 36.32 37.59 20.96
C PRO A 597 37.84 37.56 21.20
N PHE A 598 38.51 38.70 20.98
CA PHE A 598 39.97 38.78 21.16
C PHE A 598 40.41 38.48 22.61
N THR A 599 39.49 38.63 23.59
CA THR A 599 39.72 38.32 25.01
C THR A 599 39.98 36.83 25.28
N ASN A 600 39.64 35.96 24.32
CA ASN A 600 39.84 34.52 24.43
C ASN A 600 41.14 34.03 23.76
N VAL A 601 41.97 34.96 23.30
CA VAL A 601 43.14 34.70 22.46
C VAL A 601 44.40 35.20 23.14
N ALA A 602 45.46 34.40 23.10
CA ALA A 602 46.78 34.78 23.57
C ALA A 602 47.83 34.54 22.48
N GLN A 603 48.85 35.40 22.47
CA GLN A 603 49.96 35.29 21.53
C GLN A 603 50.83 34.07 21.86
N MET A 604 51.17 33.30 20.84
CA MET A 604 52.09 32.17 20.97
C MET A 604 53.54 32.67 21.14
N PRO A 605 54.33 32.06 22.05
CA PRO A 605 55.78 32.21 22.06
C PRO A 605 56.39 31.82 20.71
N ALA A 606 57.42 32.55 20.27
CA ALA A 606 57.99 32.39 18.92
C ALA A 606 58.48 30.96 18.63
N GLU A 607 59.05 30.29 19.63
CA GLU A 607 59.67 28.96 19.51
C GLU A 607 58.67 27.80 19.72
N MET A 608 57.45 28.07 20.18
CA MET A 608 56.44 27.05 20.45
C MET A 608 55.76 26.63 19.15
N ASP A 609 55.60 25.33 18.91
CA ASP A 609 54.83 24.82 17.76
C ASP A 609 53.31 24.88 18.00
N PHE A 610 52.53 24.72 16.94
CA PHE A 610 51.07 24.78 17.02
C PHE A 610 50.48 23.60 17.80
N LEU A 611 51.04 22.40 17.68
CA LEU A 611 50.52 21.21 18.38
C LEU A 611 50.62 21.36 19.90
N THR A 612 51.78 21.79 20.39
CA THR A 612 52.02 22.10 21.79
C THR A 612 51.09 23.22 22.24
N ALA A 613 50.99 24.31 21.48
CA ALA A 613 50.15 25.44 21.84
C ALA A 613 48.65 25.10 21.92
N ALA A 614 48.16 24.17 21.08
CA ALA A 614 46.76 23.74 21.11
C ALA A 614 46.40 22.90 22.34
N SER A 615 47.38 22.36 23.08
CA SER A 615 47.16 21.57 24.30
C SER A 615 47.05 22.39 25.59
N ILE A 616 47.29 23.70 25.50
CA ILE A 616 47.41 24.60 26.66
C ILE A 616 46.05 25.16 27.13
N PRO A 617 45.21 25.76 26.26
CA PRO A 617 44.15 26.68 26.70
C PRO A 617 43.18 26.07 27.71
N LEU A 618 42.48 25.00 27.37
CA LEU A 618 41.44 24.45 28.23
C LEU A 618 42.03 23.87 29.52
N ALA A 619 43.11 23.09 29.40
CA ALA A 619 43.73 22.43 30.54
C ALA A 619 44.24 23.43 31.59
N PHE A 620 44.97 24.46 31.14
CA PHE A 620 45.53 25.47 32.05
C PHE A 620 44.49 26.45 32.56
N ILE A 621 43.51 26.87 31.76
CA ILE A 621 42.40 27.72 32.24
C ILE A 621 41.64 26.97 33.34
N THR A 622 41.33 25.69 33.12
CA THR A 622 40.62 24.87 34.11
C THR A 622 41.42 24.73 35.39
N ALA A 623 42.71 24.39 35.29
CA ALA A 623 43.58 24.23 36.44
C ALA A 623 43.78 25.53 37.22
N TYR A 624 44.05 26.64 36.52
CA TYR A 624 44.23 27.95 37.12
C TYR A 624 42.96 28.42 37.82
N HIS A 625 41.81 28.33 37.15
CA HIS A 625 40.53 28.73 37.73
C HIS A 625 40.21 27.90 38.98
N ALA A 626 40.39 26.58 38.94
CA ALA A 626 40.13 25.70 40.06
C ALA A 626 41.06 25.97 41.25
N LEU A 627 42.38 26.06 41.02
CA LEU A 627 43.37 26.15 42.09
C LEU A 627 43.57 27.59 42.59
N VAL A 628 43.58 28.57 41.71
CA VAL A 628 43.89 29.97 42.04
C VAL A 628 42.62 30.77 42.35
N ASP A 629 41.61 30.74 41.48
CA ASP A 629 40.43 31.60 41.66
C ASP A 629 39.44 31.04 42.69
N LEU A 630 39.14 29.73 42.59
CA LEU A 630 38.15 29.07 43.43
C LEU A 630 38.74 28.60 44.76
N ALA A 631 39.74 27.72 44.70
CA ALA A 631 40.37 27.14 45.90
C ALA A 631 41.28 28.14 46.61
N ARG A 632 41.85 29.11 45.88
CA ARG A 632 42.83 30.09 46.38
C ARG A 632 44.01 29.41 47.08
N LEU A 633 44.51 28.33 46.49
CA LEU A 633 45.63 27.54 47.00
C LEU A 633 46.83 28.46 47.29
N GLN A 634 47.39 28.32 48.49
CA GLN A 634 48.56 29.07 48.92
C GLN A 634 49.81 28.19 48.99
N ARG A 635 50.97 28.83 49.07
CA ARG A 635 52.25 28.16 49.30
C ARG A 635 52.18 27.29 50.57
N ASP A 636 52.84 26.13 50.53
CA ASP A 636 52.93 25.15 51.62
C ASP A 636 51.60 24.47 52.01
N GLU A 637 50.49 24.74 51.30
CA GLU A 637 49.25 23.96 51.41
C GLU A 637 49.34 22.62 50.66
N ARG A 638 48.43 21.69 50.97
CA ARG A 638 48.39 20.35 50.38
C ARG A 638 47.25 20.23 49.38
N VAL A 639 47.54 19.68 48.20
CA VAL A 639 46.55 19.44 47.14
C VAL A 639 46.59 17.98 46.67
N LEU A 640 45.42 17.36 46.51
CA LEU A 640 45.27 16.05 45.88
C LEU A 640 44.69 16.23 44.47
N ILE A 641 45.46 15.88 43.45
CA ILE A 641 45.11 15.97 42.05
C ILE A 641 44.80 14.56 41.53
N HIS A 642 43.54 14.30 41.23
CA HIS A 642 43.16 13.03 40.61
C HIS A 642 43.54 12.97 39.14
N SER A 643 43.86 11.77 38.66
CA SER A 643 44.21 11.49 37.26
C SER A 643 45.36 12.36 36.76
N GLY A 644 46.47 12.41 37.51
CA GLY A 644 47.58 13.35 37.31
C GLY A 644 48.21 13.32 35.90
N THR A 645 48.11 12.20 35.18
CA THR A 645 48.60 12.09 33.79
C THR A 645 47.65 12.65 32.73
N GLY A 646 46.41 13.03 33.07
CA GLY A 646 45.49 13.66 32.13
C GLY A 646 45.86 15.12 31.86
N GLY A 647 45.33 15.74 30.80
CA GLY A 647 45.68 17.12 30.42
C GLY A 647 45.50 18.14 31.55
N VAL A 648 44.31 18.18 32.17
CA VAL A 648 44.05 19.05 33.34
C VAL A 648 44.91 18.64 34.55
N GLY A 649 45.17 17.35 34.73
CA GLY A 649 46.00 16.85 35.83
C GLY A 649 47.43 17.37 35.75
N GLN A 650 48.05 17.29 34.57
CA GLN A 650 49.40 17.81 34.33
C GLN A 650 49.45 19.32 34.49
N ALA A 651 48.49 20.06 33.92
CA ALA A 651 48.40 21.51 34.09
C ALA A 651 48.24 21.90 35.58
N ALA A 652 47.40 21.18 36.33
CA ALA A 652 47.20 21.40 37.76
C ALA A 652 48.47 21.12 38.57
N ILE A 653 49.26 20.09 38.23
CA ILE A 653 50.56 19.82 38.85
C ILE A 653 51.50 21.01 38.60
N MET A 654 51.59 21.49 37.36
CA MET A 654 52.46 22.61 37.01
C MET A 654 52.06 23.90 37.75
N VAL A 655 50.76 24.22 37.81
CA VAL A 655 50.24 25.39 38.54
C VAL A 655 50.46 25.25 40.04
N ALA A 656 50.19 24.09 40.64
CA ALA A 656 50.43 23.85 42.06
C ALA A 656 51.93 23.92 42.43
N ARG A 657 52.82 23.42 41.56
CA ARG A 657 54.28 23.54 41.71
C ARG A 657 54.71 25.01 41.67
N TRP A 658 54.14 25.79 40.74
CA TRP A 658 54.41 27.23 40.62
C TRP A 658 53.99 28.01 41.89
N ILE A 659 52.85 27.67 42.50
CA ILE A 659 52.40 28.24 43.78
C ILE A 659 53.30 27.82 44.94
N GLY A 660 53.88 26.62 44.87
CA GLY A 660 54.71 26.03 45.92
C GLY A 660 53.91 25.23 46.94
N ALA A 661 52.84 24.55 46.49
CA ALA A 661 52.06 23.62 47.29
C ALA A 661 52.70 22.21 47.34
N GLU A 662 52.35 21.42 48.35
CA GLU A 662 52.67 19.99 48.43
C GLU A 662 51.63 19.18 47.66
N ILE A 663 52.08 18.39 46.69
CA ILE A 663 51.22 17.76 45.68
C ILE A 663 51.12 16.25 45.89
N PHE A 664 49.90 15.76 45.97
CA PHE A 664 49.55 14.34 45.89
C PHE A 664 48.82 14.09 44.57
N VAL A 665 49.14 13.00 43.87
CA VAL A 665 48.48 12.62 42.62
C VAL A 665 47.95 11.20 42.67
N THR A 666 46.85 10.93 41.96
CA THR A 666 46.44 9.56 41.64
C THR A 666 46.64 9.26 40.16
N VAL A 667 47.09 8.05 39.84
CA VAL A 667 47.30 7.56 38.48
C VAL A 667 46.74 6.15 38.32
N GLY A 668 46.37 5.80 37.09
CA GLY A 668 45.70 4.52 36.80
C GLY A 668 46.62 3.33 36.52
N SER A 669 47.95 3.53 36.40
CA SER A 669 48.91 2.47 36.13
C SER A 669 50.32 2.84 36.58
N GLU A 670 51.19 1.84 36.77
CA GLU A 670 52.60 2.07 37.13
C GLU A 670 53.34 2.88 36.06
N HIS A 671 53.13 2.58 34.78
CA HIS A 671 53.72 3.37 33.68
C HIS A 671 53.35 4.86 33.74
N LYS A 672 52.10 5.17 34.10
CA LYS A 672 51.63 6.56 34.28
C LYS A 672 52.26 7.23 35.50
N ARG A 673 52.56 6.47 36.56
CA ARG A 673 53.32 6.97 37.71
C ARG A 673 54.73 7.34 37.26
N ASP A 674 55.40 6.42 36.59
CA ASP A 674 56.81 6.57 36.21
C ASP A 674 56.98 7.79 35.29
N PHE A 675 56.07 7.97 34.32
CA PHE A 675 56.01 9.18 33.49
C PHE A 675 56.00 10.50 34.30
N LEU A 676 55.17 10.62 35.35
CA LEU A 676 55.12 11.86 36.17
C LEU A 676 56.32 12.05 37.10
N VAL A 677 57.10 10.99 37.33
CA VAL A 677 58.29 11.04 38.18
C VAL A 677 59.52 11.39 37.35
N GLU A 678 59.57 10.91 36.10
CA GLU A 678 60.70 11.09 35.18
C GLU A 678 60.65 12.42 34.44
N GLU A 679 59.45 12.88 34.06
CA GLU A 679 59.18 14.15 33.36
C GLU A 679 58.60 15.22 34.32
#